data_AF-A0A2S6B1X0-F1
#
_entry.id   AF-A0A2S6B1X0-F1
#
_cell.length_a   1.000
_cell.length_b   1.000
_cell.length_c   1.000
_cell.angle_alpha   90.00
_cell.angle_beta   90.00
_cell.angle_gamma   90.00
#
_symmetry.space_group_name_H-M   'P 1'
#
loop_
_entity.id
_entity.type
_entity.pdbx_description
1 polymer ?
#
loop_
_entity_poly.entity_id
_entity_poly.type
_entity_poly.pdbx_seq_one_letter_code
_entity_poly.pdbx_strand_id
1 'polypeptide(L)'
;MEMPRGRLAAVFASCALLFAASSAQAQVVISQVYGGGGNSGATLKNDFIELRNNGPTAVDLTGWSVQYTSSAGTTWSGRTNLAGTIPAGGFYLVQQAQGAGGTVDLPAPDAVGTIAMSGTAGKVALSRSTTALTGACPTADANVVDFVGFGSAANCFEGSTPTGTLSNTTAALRGGDGSIDTNNNGADFAVGAPNPRNSGAEPPEPPDPPLALTIAQIQGNGLLSPHNGKRVVTEGIVTAIKFNNGFFLQAANDDGDPATSDAVFVFTSSAPPATAAVGNRVRVTGTVEEYTPSSNPHQLAITEIVTPTLEVLETGVALPAAIELTAAELGPDALPGTLERLEGMRVSVAQSVVIAPSGGSIDENDALSFSDGVFHVALPGVARPFRESGIAVMDAITLPAGKNPPRFDTNQERLMVRSRGQVGASPLSADTGADVAGLLGVLDYFAGTWALLPDVATPPTVTGGMSPEAVNDAAYDEVTVGSFNLLRLFDEVNDSNGAVTLTPEALDKRLAKAALAICDYLKTPDILGAVEVENLRVLQLLSERIDATCATRPGYVPYLQPGNDVGGINVGFLVSSRLTADGIARVEVLDVAQFGKETTIANPNGTTSLLNDRPPLRLRARVHQDGTSSYPLTVVVNHLRSLNDINDTLPGSSGWATGGERVRVKRGAQAVYLAQLVQEMQQANPDEKIVLVGDFNAFEFNDGYVDVMGIIKGEAATEDQVLTWMASPVTTPLVDGSQLIADPAQRYSYSFEGNAQTLDHVLVNEALVMDAGLRVDHARINADFGVDNFGDATLALRSSDHDPVRLSIRVPSFARADLSATVGADRTTANVGETVRYTAAVRNAGPGAASPAAFAFVFSAELSPSLATLPAGWSCGAAEVTAGTTRVACTTPALAVGSDATFAIDAVVPASAAGATLGLGVSANSTVLDPANGDNTAAVSVAVAALPQTRADLSVQLLGAALPLRRGTIATLLVPVRNAGPDAAEQVTVRLTSNVDARYAAVAAPSGWSCTRVEDTTDGAAADCTRRGAMPRGVQTLAFALVVPGKPKRGTELEFDATVSSTTTDPNPANNHDRLVQRIR
;
A
#
# COMPACT_ATOMS: atom_id res chain seq x y z
N MET A 1 -6.90 -29.14 -82.26
CA MET A 1 -7.43 -30.44 -82.71
C MET A 1 -8.82 -30.58 -82.14
N GLU A 2 -9.75 -31.01 -82.97
CA GLU A 2 -11.21 -30.81 -82.88
C GLU A 2 -11.93 -31.44 -81.66
N MET A 3 -13.05 -30.81 -81.33
CA MET A 3 -14.16 -31.24 -80.46
C MET A 3 -14.81 -32.58 -80.95
N PRO A 4 -15.63 -33.34 -80.16
CA PRO A 4 -16.91 -32.80 -79.65
C PRO A 4 -17.50 -33.36 -78.33
N ARG A 5 -18.51 -32.59 -77.91
CA ARG A 5 -19.54 -32.75 -76.88
C ARG A 5 -20.35 -34.06 -76.99
N GLY A 6 -20.85 -34.56 -75.86
CA GLY A 6 -22.15 -35.26 -75.81
C GLY A 6 -22.29 -36.40 -74.78
N ARG A 7 -22.92 -36.09 -73.64
CA ARG A 7 -24.06 -36.79 -73.01
C ARG A 7 -24.06 -38.34 -73.00
N LEU A 8 -24.18 -38.94 -71.81
CA LEU A 8 -25.44 -39.36 -71.16
C LEU A 8 -25.18 -40.52 -70.17
N ALA A 9 -25.65 -40.34 -68.92
CA ALA A 9 -26.15 -41.36 -68.00
C ALA A 9 -25.53 -42.78 -68.00
N ALA A 10 -24.72 -43.10 -66.98
CA ALA A 10 -24.70 -44.42 -66.29
C ALA A 10 -23.51 -44.58 -65.32
N VAL A 11 -23.34 -43.75 -64.28
CA VAL A 11 -22.50 -44.11 -63.11
C VAL A 11 -23.04 -43.46 -61.82
N PHE A 12 -24.36 -43.51 -61.63
CA PHE A 12 -25.02 -43.11 -60.37
C PHE A 12 -25.72 -44.34 -59.76
N ALA A 13 -24.97 -45.40 -59.50
CA ALA A 13 -25.51 -46.59 -58.82
C ALA A 13 -24.41 -47.55 -58.34
N SER A 14 -23.33 -47.08 -57.70
CA SER A 14 -22.35 -47.96 -57.01
C SER A 14 -21.36 -47.13 -56.18
N CYS A 15 -21.82 -46.49 -55.10
CA CYS A 15 -20.99 -46.11 -53.93
C CYS A 15 -21.76 -45.44 -52.77
N ALA A 16 -23.09 -45.56 -52.72
CA ALA A 16 -23.93 -45.09 -51.59
C ALA A 16 -24.33 -46.25 -50.66
N LEU A 17 -23.39 -47.13 -50.34
CA LEU A 17 -23.59 -48.27 -49.43
C LEU A 17 -22.38 -48.38 -48.51
N LEU A 18 -22.16 -47.35 -47.70
CA LEU A 18 -21.41 -47.37 -46.44
C LEU A 18 -21.68 -46.02 -45.77
N PHE A 19 -22.10 -46.05 -44.50
CA PHE A 19 -22.62 -44.95 -43.67
C PHE A 19 -24.12 -44.65 -43.76
N ALA A 20 -24.91 -45.63 -43.31
CA ALA A 20 -26.14 -45.36 -42.56
C ALA A 20 -26.40 -46.58 -41.66
N ALA A 21 -25.67 -46.69 -40.55
CA ALA A 21 -26.16 -47.49 -39.43
C ALA A 21 -27.19 -46.62 -38.69
N SER A 22 -28.38 -46.44 -39.29
CA SER A 22 -29.53 -45.97 -38.53
C SER A 22 -29.88 -47.09 -37.55
N SER A 23 -29.68 -46.86 -36.26
CA SER A 23 -30.33 -47.67 -35.23
C SER A 23 -31.83 -47.68 -35.54
N ALA A 24 -32.41 -48.87 -35.69
CA ALA A 24 -33.85 -48.98 -35.82
C ALA A 24 -34.47 -48.48 -34.52
N GLN A 25 -35.10 -47.30 -34.56
CA GLN A 25 -35.83 -46.75 -33.42
C GLN A 25 -37.09 -47.58 -33.17
N ALA A 26 -37.41 -47.84 -31.90
CA ALA A 26 -38.66 -48.52 -31.56
C ALA A 26 -39.85 -47.57 -31.82
N GLN A 27 -40.90 -48.10 -32.43
CA GLN A 27 -42.11 -47.31 -32.68
C GLN A 27 -42.82 -46.89 -31.38
N VAL A 28 -42.80 -47.75 -30.36
CA VAL A 28 -43.32 -47.46 -29.02
C VAL A 28 -42.17 -47.60 -28.03
N VAL A 29 -41.95 -46.56 -27.25
CA VAL A 29 -40.86 -46.45 -26.27
C VAL A 29 -41.42 -46.16 -24.87
N ILE A 30 -40.68 -46.51 -23.83
CA ILE A 30 -40.88 -46.07 -22.45
C ILE A 30 -40.48 -44.61 -22.36
N SER A 31 -41.43 -43.71 -22.11
CA SER A 31 -41.17 -42.27 -22.00
C SER A 31 -40.87 -41.84 -20.57
N GLN A 32 -41.42 -42.52 -19.56
CA GLN A 32 -41.14 -42.23 -18.15
C GLN A 32 -41.16 -43.48 -17.27
N VAL A 33 -40.31 -43.47 -16.23
CA VAL A 33 -40.31 -44.46 -15.16
C VAL A 33 -40.26 -43.76 -13.80
N TYR A 34 -41.23 -44.09 -12.93
CA TYR A 34 -41.33 -43.55 -11.58
C TYR A 34 -41.71 -44.65 -10.58
N GLY A 35 -40.81 -44.94 -9.63
CA GLY A 35 -41.01 -45.94 -8.56
C GLY A 35 -41.13 -45.35 -7.16
N GLY A 36 -41.39 -44.04 -7.04
CA GLY A 36 -41.47 -43.33 -5.77
C GLY A 36 -42.87 -43.33 -5.13
N GLY A 37 -43.87 -43.93 -5.79
CA GLY A 37 -45.28 -43.77 -5.50
C GLY A 37 -45.64 -44.11 -4.06
N GLY A 38 -46.20 -43.14 -3.34
CA GLY A 38 -46.64 -43.30 -1.96
C GLY A 38 -45.53 -43.65 -0.96
N ASN A 39 -44.26 -43.42 -1.30
CA ASN A 39 -43.17 -43.42 -0.32
C ASN A 39 -43.13 -42.09 0.46
N SER A 40 -42.36 -42.05 1.55
CA SER A 40 -42.17 -40.82 2.34
C SER A 40 -41.59 -39.70 1.47
N GLY A 41 -42.26 -38.54 1.44
CA GLY A 41 -41.89 -37.38 0.62
C GLY A 41 -42.43 -37.39 -0.82
N ALA A 42 -43.09 -38.47 -1.27
CA ALA A 42 -43.67 -38.54 -2.60
C ALA A 42 -44.94 -37.67 -2.72
N THR A 43 -45.13 -37.04 -3.88
CA THR A 43 -46.37 -36.32 -4.22
C THR A 43 -47.44 -37.28 -4.77
N LEU A 44 -47.04 -38.19 -5.65
CA LEU A 44 -47.94 -39.16 -6.29
C LEU A 44 -48.13 -40.40 -5.40
N LYS A 45 -49.35 -40.96 -5.39
CA LYS A 45 -49.68 -42.15 -4.58
C LYS A 45 -49.20 -43.47 -5.18
N ASN A 46 -48.97 -43.51 -6.50
CA ASN A 46 -48.70 -44.74 -7.25
C ASN A 46 -47.40 -44.64 -8.05
N ASP A 47 -46.73 -45.77 -8.17
CA ASP A 47 -45.70 -45.99 -9.17
C ASP A 47 -46.33 -45.95 -10.57
N PHE A 48 -45.56 -45.61 -11.60
CA PHE A 48 -46.03 -45.70 -12.98
C PHE A 48 -44.92 -45.91 -14.00
N ILE A 49 -45.32 -46.47 -15.14
CA ILE A 49 -44.53 -46.54 -16.36
C ILE A 49 -45.37 -45.86 -17.45
N GLU A 50 -44.79 -44.91 -18.19
CA GLU A 50 -45.43 -44.24 -19.31
C GLU A 50 -44.79 -44.70 -20.62
N LEU A 51 -45.61 -44.95 -21.64
CA LEU A 51 -45.15 -45.25 -22.99
C LEU A 51 -45.50 -44.10 -23.94
N ARG A 52 -44.71 -43.93 -25.00
CA ARG A 52 -44.97 -43.01 -26.11
C ARG A 52 -44.87 -43.74 -27.44
N ASN A 53 -45.79 -43.42 -28.35
CA ASN A 53 -45.74 -43.89 -29.74
C ASN A 53 -45.08 -42.81 -30.62
N ASN A 54 -43.85 -43.08 -31.04
CA ASN A 54 -43.07 -42.21 -31.94
C ASN A 54 -43.50 -42.37 -33.41
N GLY A 55 -44.30 -43.38 -33.72
CA GLY A 55 -44.75 -43.68 -35.06
C GLY A 55 -45.90 -42.79 -35.55
N PRO A 56 -46.06 -42.66 -36.87
CA PRO A 56 -47.13 -41.88 -37.49
C PRO A 56 -48.49 -42.62 -37.49
N THR A 57 -48.57 -43.84 -36.95
CA THR A 57 -49.80 -44.65 -36.88
C THR A 57 -50.02 -45.16 -35.47
N ALA A 58 -51.29 -45.36 -35.10
CA ALA A 58 -51.65 -45.96 -33.82
C ALA A 58 -51.12 -47.40 -33.70
N VAL A 59 -50.76 -47.83 -32.49
CA VAL A 59 -50.21 -49.17 -32.21
C VAL A 59 -51.10 -49.91 -31.22
N ASP A 60 -51.52 -51.14 -31.56
CA ASP A 60 -52.25 -52.03 -30.67
C ASP A 60 -51.27 -52.73 -29.71
N LEU A 61 -51.50 -52.55 -28.41
CA LEU A 61 -50.66 -53.11 -27.33
C LEU A 61 -51.24 -54.43 -26.78
N THR A 62 -52.30 -54.97 -27.38
CA THR A 62 -52.90 -56.24 -26.95
C THR A 62 -51.87 -57.37 -27.04
N GLY A 63 -51.64 -58.05 -25.90
CA GLY A 63 -50.66 -59.13 -25.80
C GLY A 63 -49.23 -58.68 -25.45
N TRP A 64 -49.02 -57.37 -25.29
CA TRP A 64 -47.76 -56.81 -24.79
C TRP A 64 -47.75 -56.77 -23.25
N SER A 65 -46.59 -56.55 -22.66
CA SER A 65 -46.45 -56.31 -21.23
C SER A 65 -45.35 -55.31 -20.92
N VAL A 66 -45.49 -54.57 -19.82
CA VAL A 66 -44.35 -53.99 -19.11
C VAL A 66 -43.90 -54.95 -18.02
N GLN A 67 -42.60 -55.14 -17.91
CA GLN A 67 -41.99 -56.03 -16.93
C GLN A 67 -40.93 -55.29 -16.13
N TYR A 68 -40.76 -55.65 -14.87
CA TYR A 68 -39.84 -55.02 -13.94
C TYR A 68 -39.04 -56.04 -13.16
N THR A 69 -37.78 -55.69 -12.86
CA THR A 69 -36.96 -56.35 -11.86
C THR A 69 -36.06 -55.33 -11.16
N SER A 70 -35.48 -55.70 -10.01
CA SER A 70 -34.57 -54.82 -9.27
C SER A 70 -33.28 -54.54 -10.06
N SER A 71 -32.53 -53.53 -9.62
CA SER A 71 -31.29 -53.09 -10.28
C SER A 71 -30.31 -54.24 -10.58
N ALA A 72 -30.18 -55.20 -9.65
CA ALA A 72 -29.37 -56.42 -9.80
C ALA A 72 -30.17 -57.71 -10.09
N GLY A 73 -31.50 -57.63 -10.20
CA GLY A 73 -32.39 -58.78 -10.36
C GLY A 73 -32.21 -59.52 -11.69
N THR A 74 -32.45 -60.83 -11.66
CA THR A 74 -32.40 -61.74 -12.83
C THR A 74 -33.74 -62.43 -13.12
N THR A 75 -34.75 -62.18 -12.28
CA THR A 75 -36.10 -62.75 -12.38
C THR A 75 -37.11 -61.62 -12.59
N TRP A 76 -37.88 -61.70 -13.66
CA TRP A 76 -38.85 -60.66 -14.07
C TRP A 76 -40.28 -61.05 -13.66
N SER A 77 -40.49 -61.20 -12.35
CA SER A 77 -41.80 -61.59 -11.79
C SER A 77 -42.79 -60.43 -11.72
N GLY A 78 -42.33 -59.17 -11.71
CA GLY A 78 -43.16 -57.99 -11.81
C GLY A 78 -43.61 -57.80 -13.26
N ARG A 79 -44.90 -57.99 -13.54
CA ARG A 79 -45.46 -57.87 -14.91
C ARG A 79 -46.86 -57.26 -14.90
N THR A 80 -47.11 -56.38 -15.86
CA THR A 80 -48.43 -55.83 -16.16
C THR A 80 -48.72 -56.02 -17.64
N ASN A 81 -49.79 -56.75 -17.95
CA ASN A 81 -50.22 -56.96 -19.32
C ASN A 81 -50.90 -55.69 -19.84
N LEU A 82 -50.64 -55.35 -21.10
CA LEU A 82 -51.19 -54.19 -21.77
C LEU A 82 -52.33 -54.60 -22.71
N ALA A 83 -53.20 -53.64 -23.02
CA ALA A 83 -54.31 -53.81 -23.94
C ALA A 83 -54.72 -52.45 -24.54
N GLY A 84 -55.51 -52.48 -25.61
CA GLY A 84 -55.96 -51.24 -26.27
C GLY A 84 -54.87 -50.64 -27.16
N THR A 85 -55.04 -49.38 -27.54
CA THR A 85 -54.24 -48.76 -28.61
C THR A 85 -53.63 -47.45 -28.13
N ILE A 86 -52.36 -47.23 -28.47
CA ILE A 86 -51.68 -45.94 -28.30
C ILE A 86 -51.75 -45.15 -29.62
N PRO A 87 -52.38 -43.96 -29.66
CA PRO A 87 -52.47 -43.13 -30.87
C PRO A 87 -51.09 -42.73 -31.43
N ALA A 88 -51.01 -42.31 -32.69
CA ALA A 88 -49.78 -41.76 -33.27
C ALA A 88 -49.34 -40.51 -32.49
N GLY A 89 -48.07 -40.44 -32.08
CA GLY A 89 -47.55 -39.36 -31.23
C GLY A 89 -48.11 -39.33 -29.80
N GLY A 90 -49.02 -40.25 -29.44
CA GLY A 90 -49.72 -40.26 -28.16
C GLY A 90 -48.99 -41.01 -27.06
N PHE A 91 -49.56 -40.95 -25.86
CA PHE A 91 -49.03 -41.57 -24.64
C PHE A 91 -49.89 -42.75 -24.16
N TYR A 92 -49.35 -43.57 -23.28
CA TYR A 92 -50.07 -44.65 -22.61
C TYR A 92 -49.56 -44.82 -21.18
N LEU A 93 -50.42 -44.59 -20.19
CA LEU A 93 -50.06 -44.59 -18.77
C LEU A 93 -50.37 -45.94 -18.12
N VAL A 94 -49.35 -46.58 -17.58
CA VAL A 94 -49.49 -47.82 -16.80
C VAL A 94 -49.32 -47.50 -15.32
N GLN A 95 -50.43 -47.45 -14.58
CA GLN A 95 -50.39 -47.37 -13.12
C GLN A 95 -49.79 -48.65 -12.54
N GLN A 96 -48.98 -48.53 -11.49
CA GLN A 96 -48.39 -49.65 -10.77
C GLN A 96 -48.75 -49.59 -9.27
N ALA A 97 -47.95 -50.21 -8.40
CA ALA A 97 -48.29 -50.34 -6.98
C ALA A 97 -48.56 -48.98 -6.32
N GLN A 98 -49.50 -49.00 -5.36
CA GLN A 98 -49.80 -47.87 -4.49
C GLN A 98 -48.99 -48.00 -3.20
N GLY A 99 -48.29 -46.93 -2.80
CA GLY A 99 -47.62 -46.85 -1.51
C GLY A 99 -48.55 -46.42 -0.37
N ALA A 100 -47.97 -46.10 0.80
CA ALA A 100 -48.72 -45.71 2.00
C ALA A 100 -48.93 -44.18 2.15
N GLY A 101 -48.22 -43.37 1.38
CA GLY A 101 -48.25 -41.91 1.36
C GLY A 101 -48.67 -41.33 0.00
N GLY A 102 -48.24 -40.09 -0.28
CA GLY A 102 -48.67 -39.34 -1.47
C GLY A 102 -50.04 -38.69 -1.30
N THR A 103 -50.25 -37.57 -1.96
CA THR A 103 -51.50 -36.79 -1.88
C THR A 103 -52.22 -36.69 -3.20
N VAL A 104 -51.55 -36.96 -4.31
CA VAL A 104 -52.06 -36.78 -5.68
C VAL A 104 -52.23 -38.13 -6.37
N ASP A 105 -53.42 -38.37 -6.94
CA ASP A 105 -53.69 -39.52 -7.80
C ASP A 105 -53.08 -39.32 -9.19
N LEU A 106 -52.73 -40.41 -9.88
CA LEU A 106 -52.35 -40.33 -11.30
C LEU A 106 -53.55 -39.86 -12.14
N PRO A 107 -53.31 -39.26 -13.32
CA PRO A 107 -54.33 -39.19 -14.36
C PRO A 107 -54.91 -40.59 -14.63
N ALA A 108 -56.15 -40.66 -15.11
CA ALA A 108 -56.82 -41.94 -15.35
C ALA A 108 -55.93 -42.88 -16.20
N PRO A 109 -55.42 -43.99 -15.64
CA PRO A 109 -54.43 -44.80 -16.34
C PRO A 109 -55.07 -45.65 -17.44
N ASP A 110 -54.30 -45.92 -18.49
CA ASP A 110 -54.73 -46.77 -19.60
C ASP A 110 -54.62 -48.26 -19.25
N ALA A 111 -53.69 -48.61 -18.36
CA ALA A 111 -53.58 -49.92 -17.74
C ALA A 111 -53.28 -49.83 -16.25
N VAL A 112 -53.80 -50.79 -15.48
CA VAL A 112 -53.57 -50.89 -14.03
C VAL A 112 -52.80 -52.16 -13.72
N GLY A 113 -51.62 -51.99 -13.15
CA GLY A 113 -50.74 -53.01 -12.62
C GLY A 113 -50.55 -52.85 -11.11
N THR A 114 -49.78 -53.78 -10.54
CA THR A 114 -49.46 -53.83 -9.10
C THR A 114 -47.98 -54.05 -8.85
N ILE A 115 -47.12 -53.73 -9.82
CA ILE A 115 -45.67 -53.89 -9.67
C ILE A 115 -45.20 -52.86 -8.62
N ALA A 116 -44.57 -53.34 -7.55
CA ALA A 116 -43.84 -52.47 -6.64
C ALA A 116 -42.46 -52.18 -7.21
N MET A 117 -42.21 -50.93 -7.59
CA MET A 117 -40.93 -50.49 -8.15
C MET A 117 -40.07 -49.81 -7.07
N SER A 118 -38.77 -49.74 -7.33
CA SER A 118 -37.84 -49.01 -6.48
C SER A 118 -37.90 -47.52 -6.79
N GLY A 119 -37.90 -46.68 -5.75
CA GLY A 119 -37.85 -45.22 -5.90
C GLY A 119 -36.49 -44.67 -6.34
N THR A 120 -35.44 -45.50 -6.38
CA THR A 120 -34.07 -45.06 -6.65
C THR A 120 -33.41 -45.72 -7.86
N ALA A 121 -33.56 -47.03 -8.02
CA ALA A 121 -32.96 -47.78 -9.14
C ALA A 121 -33.63 -49.13 -9.43
N GLY A 122 -33.74 -49.49 -10.70
CA GLY A 122 -34.38 -50.72 -11.18
C GLY A 122 -34.28 -50.90 -12.70
N LYS A 123 -34.95 -51.91 -13.25
CA LYS A 123 -34.97 -52.18 -14.70
C LYS A 123 -36.40 -52.42 -15.18
N VAL A 124 -36.80 -51.74 -16.26
CA VAL A 124 -38.11 -51.88 -16.90
C VAL A 124 -37.91 -52.30 -18.35
N ALA A 125 -38.69 -53.28 -18.80
CA ALA A 125 -38.72 -53.71 -20.19
C ALA A 125 -40.14 -53.61 -20.74
N LEU A 126 -40.28 -53.01 -21.93
CA LEU A 126 -41.48 -53.11 -22.75
C LEU A 126 -41.33 -54.33 -23.65
N SER A 127 -42.28 -55.27 -23.63
CA SER A 127 -42.20 -56.53 -24.37
C SER A 127 -43.46 -56.79 -25.20
N ARG A 128 -43.31 -57.30 -26.43
CA ARG A 128 -44.42 -57.76 -27.30
C ARG A 128 -45.04 -59.09 -26.86
N SER A 129 -44.67 -59.58 -25.67
CA SER A 129 -45.15 -60.84 -25.11
C SER A 129 -45.53 -60.65 -23.65
N THR A 130 -46.47 -61.47 -23.16
CA THR A 130 -46.82 -61.59 -21.74
C THR A 130 -46.01 -62.67 -21.01
N THR A 131 -45.08 -63.33 -21.70
CA THR A 131 -44.17 -64.31 -21.08
C THR A 131 -43.10 -63.58 -20.27
N ALA A 132 -42.80 -64.06 -19.05
CA ALA A 132 -41.78 -63.45 -18.20
C ALA A 132 -40.39 -63.52 -18.86
N LEU A 133 -39.67 -62.40 -18.88
CA LEU A 133 -38.27 -62.36 -19.30
C LEU A 133 -37.39 -63.11 -18.30
N THR A 134 -36.22 -63.56 -18.74
CA THR A 134 -35.26 -64.27 -17.89
C THR A 134 -33.86 -63.71 -18.05
N GLY A 135 -33.06 -63.77 -16.98
CA GLY A 135 -31.67 -63.31 -16.99
C GLY A 135 -31.49 -61.87 -16.54
N ALA A 136 -30.22 -61.48 -16.38
CA ALA A 136 -29.82 -60.17 -15.86
C ALA A 136 -30.03 -59.02 -16.87
N CYS A 137 -29.85 -59.31 -18.16
CA CYS A 137 -29.88 -58.32 -19.24
C CYS A 137 -30.52 -58.89 -20.52
N PRO A 138 -31.85 -58.96 -20.60
CA PRO A 138 -32.58 -59.57 -21.72
C PRO A 138 -32.72 -58.65 -22.94
N THR A 139 -31.86 -57.64 -23.11
CA THR A 139 -31.94 -56.66 -24.23
C THR A 139 -31.79 -57.31 -25.62
N ALA A 140 -31.25 -58.53 -25.69
CA ALA A 140 -31.15 -59.30 -26.94
C ALA A 140 -32.39 -60.16 -27.25
N ASP A 141 -33.41 -60.21 -26.37
CA ASP A 141 -34.66 -60.94 -26.65
C ASP A 141 -35.46 -60.19 -27.72
N ALA A 142 -35.83 -60.89 -28.80
CA ALA A 142 -36.56 -60.31 -29.93
C ALA A 142 -37.95 -59.74 -29.57
N ASN A 143 -38.50 -60.10 -28.40
CA ASN A 143 -39.75 -59.55 -27.90
C ASN A 143 -39.57 -58.24 -27.15
N VAL A 144 -38.36 -57.92 -26.67
CA VAL A 144 -38.09 -56.63 -26.02
C VAL A 144 -38.14 -55.52 -27.07
N VAL A 145 -38.98 -54.53 -26.82
CA VAL A 145 -39.23 -53.38 -27.69
C VAL A 145 -38.41 -52.18 -27.28
N ASP A 146 -38.34 -51.93 -25.96
CA ASP A 146 -37.56 -50.86 -25.34
C ASP A 146 -37.19 -51.30 -23.92
N PHE A 147 -36.04 -50.85 -23.43
CA PHE A 147 -35.47 -51.24 -22.16
C PHE A 147 -34.83 -50.06 -21.43
N VAL A 148 -35.26 -49.83 -20.19
CA VAL A 148 -34.73 -48.75 -19.34
C VAL A 148 -34.14 -49.33 -18.07
N GLY A 149 -32.82 -49.22 -17.93
CA GLY A 149 -32.15 -49.34 -16.63
C GLY A 149 -32.11 -47.96 -15.95
N PHE A 150 -32.94 -47.77 -14.93
CA PHE A 150 -33.03 -46.50 -14.23
C PHE A 150 -32.23 -46.51 -12.92
N GLY A 151 -31.59 -45.39 -12.63
CA GLY A 151 -30.71 -45.20 -11.49
C GLY A 151 -29.33 -45.82 -11.67
N SER A 152 -28.31 -45.15 -11.12
CA SER A 152 -26.89 -45.50 -11.30
C SER A 152 -26.51 -46.94 -10.91
N ALA A 153 -27.32 -47.61 -10.08
CA ALA A 153 -27.09 -48.99 -9.64
C ALA A 153 -27.64 -50.06 -10.60
N ALA A 154 -28.39 -49.70 -11.65
CA ALA A 154 -28.92 -50.67 -12.62
C ALA A 154 -27.78 -51.36 -13.40
N ASN A 155 -27.72 -52.69 -13.34
CA ASN A 155 -26.63 -53.47 -13.93
C ASN A 155 -26.86 -53.89 -15.40
N CYS A 156 -27.95 -53.41 -16.00
CA CYS A 156 -28.28 -53.56 -17.41
C CYS A 156 -29.17 -52.39 -17.82
N PHE A 157 -28.91 -51.86 -19.01
CA PHE A 157 -29.49 -50.67 -19.61
C PHE A 157 -29.16 -50.67 -21.10
N GLU A 158 -29.82 -49.82 -21.88
CA GLU A 158 -29.41 -49.57 -23.26
C GLU A 158 -28.31 -48.50 -23.30
N GLY A 159 -27.34 -48.68 -24.19
CA GLY A 159 -26.21 -47.76 -24.38
C GLY A 159 -25.09 -47.93 -23.36
N SER A 160 -24.39 -46.84 -23.06
CA SER A 160 -23.15 -46.84 -22.29
C SER A 160 -23.33 -46.71 -20.78
N THR A 161 -24.43 -46.11 -20.33
CA THR A 161 -24.74 -45.86 -18.90
C THR A 161 -26.25 -45.90 -18.65
N PRO A 162 -26.70 -46.25 -17.42
CA PRO A 162 -28.12 -46.14 -17.04
C PRO A 162 -28.54 -44.67 -16.88
N THR A 163 -29.81 -44.43 -16.56
CA THR A 163 -30.28 -43.08 -16.19
C THR A 163 -29.63 -42.60 -14.88
N GLY A 164 -29.74 -41.29 -14.58
CA GLY A 164 -29.40 -40.75 -13.26
C GLY A 164 -30.21 -41.39 -12.11
N THR A 165 -29.67 -41.33 -10.89
CA THR A 165 -30.32 -41.85 -9.67
C THR A 165 -31.62 -41.10 -9.38
N LEU A 166 -32.71 -41.84 -9.16
CA LEU A 166 -34.01 -41.28 -8.82
C LEU A 166 -34.18 -41.15 -7.29
N SER A 167 -35.23 -40.45 -6.89
CA SER A 167 -35.72 -40.30 -5.53
C SER A 167 -37.26 -40.42 -5.50
N ASN A 168 -37.86 -40.36 -4.31
CA ASN A 168 -39.32 -40.40 -4.16
C ASN A 168 -40.06 -39.23 -4.83
N THR A 169 -39.37 -38.15 -5.24
CA THR A 169 -39.97 -36.98 -5.90
C THR A 169 -39.60 -36.86 -7.37
N THR A 170 -38.85 -37.80 -7.94
CA THR A 170 -38.31 -37.68 -9.31
C THR A 170 -38.53 -38.94 -10.15
N ALA A 171 -38.79 -38.76 -11.44
CA ALA A 171 -38.85 -39.81 -12.45
C ALA A 171 -37.66 -39.73 -13.41
N ALA A 172 -37.38 -40.83 -14.11
CA ALA A 172 -36.59 -40.79 -15.32
C ALA A 172 -37.49 -40.31 -16.47
N LEU A 173 -37.14 -39.19 -17.10
CA LEU A 173 -37.90 -38.54 -18.18
C LEU A 173 -37.13 -38.61 -19.49
N ARG A 174 -37.66 -39.30 -20.50
CA ARG A 174 -37.05 -39.38 -21.82
C ARG A 174 -37.17 -38.03 -22.56
N GLY A 175 -36.11 -37.60 -23.23
CA GLY A 175 -36.01 -36.33 -23.94
C GLY A 175 -36.99 -36.20 -25.11
N GLY A 176 -37.14 -34.97 -25.64
CA GLY A 176 -38.11 -34.66 -26.70
C GLY A 176 -39.54 -34.98 -26.29
N ASP A 177 -39.85 -34.73 -25.02
CA ASP A 177 -41.13 -35.02 -24.40
C ASP A 177 -41.50 -36.52 -24.36
N GLY A 178 -40.50 -37.41 -24.42
CA GLY A 178 -40.66 -38.85 -24.46
C GLY A 178 -40.30 -39.50 -25.79
N SER A 179 -39.91 -38.72 -26.81
CA SER A 179 -39.69 -39.23 -28.18
C SER A 179 -38.25 -39.52 -28.56
N ILE A 180 -37.26 -38.98 -27.84
CA ILE A 180 -35.85 -39.19 -28.17
C ILE A 180 -35.43 -40.59 -27.71
N ASP A 181 -35.18 -41.46 -28.69
CA ASP A 181 -34.70 -42.81 -28.47
C ASP A 181 -33.47 -43.08 -29.34
N THR A 182 -32.29 -42.97 -28.71
CA THR A 182 -31.00 -43.26 -29.33
C THR A 182 -30.49 -44.66 -28.95
N ASN A 183 -31.32 -45.46 -28.24
CA ASN A 183 -30.92 -46.68 -27.55
C ASN A 183 -29.77 -46.43 -26.56
N ASN A 184 -29.73 -45.26 -25.91
CA ASN A 184 -28.76 -44.95 -24.86
C ASN A 184 -29.45 -44.26 -23.68
N ASN A 185 -29.75 -45.03 -22.63
CA ASN A 185 -30.52 -44.54 -21.49
C ASN A 185 -29.89 -43.32 -20.81
N GLY A 186 -28.55 -43.25 -20.73
CA GLY A 186 -27.84 -42.12 -20.13
C GLY A 186 -27.85 -40.84 -20.97
N ALA A 187 -28.04 -40.95 -22.28
CA ALA A 187 -28.19 -39.79 -23.17
C ALA A 187 -29.65 -39.36 -23.32
N ASP A 188 -30.57 -40.32 -23.26
CA ASP A 188 -31.98 -40.11 -23.58
C ASP A 188 -32.82 -39.65 -22.38
N PHE A 189 -32.40 -39.93 -21.13
CA PHE A 189 -33.19 -39.64 -19.93
C PHE A 189 -32.55 -38.62 -18.99
N ALA A 190 -33.34 -37.64 -18.55
CA ALA A 190 -33.03 -36.73 -17.45
C ALA A 190 -33.80 -37.11 -16.18
N VAL A 191 -33.26 -36.73 -15.01
CA VAL A 191 -33.97 -36.86 -13.72
C VAL A 191 -34.76 -35.58 -13.47
N GLY A 192 -36.07 -35.71 -13.28
CA GLY A 192 -36.95 -34.55 -13.06
C GLY A 192 -38.24 -34.91 -12.33
N ALA A 193 -39.11 -33.94 -12.09
CA ALA A 193 -40.41 -34.20 -11.46
C ALA A 193 -41.29 -35.09 -12.36
N PRO A 194 -42.01 -36.09 -11.81
CA PRO A 194 -42.88 -36.97 -12.60
C PRO A 194 -44.01 -36.18 -13.28
N ASN A 195 -44.26 -36.44 -14.57
CA ASN A 195 -45.32 -35.78 -15.35
C ASN A 195 -46.16 -36.82 -16.11
N PRO A 196 -46.93 -37.69 -15.42
CA PRO A 196 -47.63 -38.81 -16.05
C PRO A 196 -48.72 -38.35 -17.03
N ARG A 197 -48.81 -38.99 -18.20
CA ARG A 197 -49.79 -38.70 -19.26
C ARG A 197 -50.38 -40.00 -19.82
N ASN A 198 -51.70 -39.99 -19.98
CA ASN A 198 -52.45 -41.11 -20.54
C ASN A 198 -52.77 -40.89 -22.03
N SER A 199 -53.49 -41.82 -22.64
CA SER A 199 -53.89 -41.74 -24.06
C SER A 199 -54.82 -40.58 -24.43
N GLY A 200 -55.37 -39.88 -23.43
CA GLY A 200 -56.17 -38.67 -23.62
C GLY A 200 -55.37 -37.37 -23.62
N ALA A 201 -54.07 -37.41 -23.33
CA ALA A 201 -53.21 -36.24 -23.41
C ALA A 201 -52.96 -35.84 -24.87
N GLU A 202 -53.08 -34.54 -25.18
CA GLU A 202 -52.73 -34.02 -26.50
C GLU A 202 -51.23 -34.24 -26.78
N PRO A 203 -50.83 -34.68 -27.99
CA PRO A 203 -49.43 -34.72 -28.37
C PRO A 203 -48.82 -33.31 -28.27
N PRO A 204 -47.54 -33.18 -27.88
CA PRO A 204 -46.87 -31.89 -27.87
C PRO A 204 -46.90 -31.25 -29.27
N GLU A 205 -47.15 -29.95 -29.31
CA GLU A 205 -47.04 -29.14 -30.54
C GLU A 205 -45.61 -29.27 -31.10
N PRO A 206 -45.43 -29.44 -32.43
CA PRO A 206 -44.08 -29.44 -33.01
C PRO A 206 -43.37 -28.13 -32.65
N PRO A 207 -42.05 -28.16 -32.40
CA PRO A 207 -41.32 -26.94 -32.07
C PRO A 207 -41.49 -25.91 -33.19
N ASP A 208 -41.65 -24.64 -32.79
CA ASP A 208 -41.74 -23.53 -33.73
C ASP A 208 -40.61 -23.61 -34.77
N PRO A 209 -40.91 -23.35 -36.06
CA PRO A 209 -39.88 -23.30 -37.09
C PRO A 209 -38.82 -22.26 -36.71
N PRO A 210 -37.52 -22.56 -36.91
CA PRO A 210 -36.47 -21.63 -36.51
C PRO A 210 -36.55 -20.36 -37.35
N LEU A 211 -36.46 -19.21 -36.70
CA LEU A 211 -36.40 -17.90 -37.35
C LEU A 211 -35.01 -17.72 -37.97
N ALA A 212 -34.94 -17.47 -39.28
CA ALA A 212 -33.69 -17.12 -39.94
C ALA A 212 -33.31 -15.68 -39.58
N LEU A 213 -32.28 -15.52 -38.74
CA LEU A 213 -31.83 -14.23 -38.23
C LEU A 213 -30.31 -14.09 -38.39
N THR A 214 -29.87 -12.86 -38.63
CA THR A 214 -28.45 -12.49 -38.47
C THR A 214 -28.08 -12.50 -36.99
N ILE A 215 -26.78 -12.58 -36.70
CA ILE A 215 -26.30 -12.55 -35.31
C ILE A 215 -26.62 -11.20 -34.65
N ALA A 216 -26.43 -10.08 -35.37
CA ALA A 216 -26.83 -8.75 -34.91
C ALA A 216 -28.32 -8.61 -34.59
N GLN A 217 -29.21 -9.29 -35.33
CA GLN A 217 -30.64 -9.33 -34.99
C GLN A 217 -30.92 -10.14 -33.72
N ILE A 218 -30.19 -11.24 -33.51
CA ILE A 218 -30.29 -12.04 -32.29
C ILE A 218 -29.85 -11.22 -31.09
N GLN A 219 -28.72 -10.52 -31.19
CA GLN A 219 -28.22 -9.67 -30.09
C GLN A 219 -29.11 -8.44 -29.86
N GLY A 220 -29.42 -7.69 -30.92
CA GLY A 220 -30.08 -6.39 -30.79
C GLY A 220 -29.15 -5.31 -30.23
N ASN A 221 -29.72 -4.16 -29.87
CA ASN A 221 -28.99 -2.97 -29.41
C ASN A 221 -29.22 -2.65 -27.92
N GLY A 222 -29.74 -3.60 -27.16
CA GLY A 222 -29.98 -3.50 -25.72
C GLY A 222 -29.21 -4.57 -24.95
N LEU A 223 -29.35 -4.56 -23.62
CA LEU A 223 -28.70 -5.53 -22.72
C LEU A 223 -29.34 -6.94 -22.72
N LEU A 224 -30.39 -7.13 -23.52
CA LEU A 224 -31.12 -8.40 -23.63
C LEU A 224 -31.55 -8.56 -25.08
N SER A 225 -31.45 -9.78 -25.58
CA SER A 225 -31.93 -10.18 -26.88
C SER A 225 -33.44 -9.93 -27.04
N PRO A 226 -33.88 -9.32 -28.16
CA PRO A 226 -35.30 -9.26 -28.52
C PRO A 226 -35.89 -10.63 -28.88
N HIS A 227 -35.06 -11.67 -28.94
CA HIS A 227 -35.42 -13.02 -29.35
C HIS A 227 -35.22 -14.07 -28.26
N ASN A 228 -35.04 -13.67 -27.00
CA ASN A 228 -34.97 -14.61 -25.87
C ASN A 228 -36.16 -15.60 -25.88
N GLY A 229 -35.85 -16.89 -25.71
CA GLY A 229 -36.78 -18.02 -25.77
C GLY A 229 -37.23 -18.41 -27.19
N LYS A 230 -36.75 -17.74 -28.24
CA LYS A 230 -37.07 -18.08 -29.64
C LYS A 230 -36.05 -19.03 -30.24
N ARG A 231 -36.56 -19.96 -31.05
CA ARG A 231 -35.71 -20.84 -31.85
C ARG A 231 -35.26 -20.10 -33.11
N VAL A 232 -33.96 -20.08 -33.36
CA VAL A 232 -33.32 -19.32 -34.44
C VAL A 232 -32.40 -20.21 -35.27
N VAL A 233 -32.16 -19.81 -36.51
CA VAL A 233 -31.08 -20.33 -37.36
C VAL A 233 -30.23 -19.16 -37.85
N THR A 234 -28.91 -19.26 -37.64
CA THR A 234 -27.95 -18.22 -38.02
C THR A 234 -26.65 -18.84 -38.57
N GLU A 235 -25.81 -18.04 -39.18
CA GLU A 235 -24.54 -18.46 -39.79
C GLU A 235 -23.40 -17.55 -39.33
N GLY A 236 -22.23 -18.13 -39.04
CA GLY A 236 -21.05 -17.36 -38.67
C GLY A 236 -19.78 -18.21 -38.70
N ILE A 237 -18.66 -17.57 -38.39
CA ILE A 237 -17.33 -18.17 -38.26
C ILE A 237 -17.08 -18.44 -36.78
N VAL A 238 -16.63 -19.64 -36.45
CA VAL A 238 -16.18 -19.97 -35.10
C VAL A 238 -14.88 -19.21 -34.82
N THR A 239 -14.90 -18.29 -33.85
CA THR A 239 -13.76 -17.41 -33.54
C THR A 239 -12.94 -17.89 -32.36
N ALA A 240 -13.56 -18.54 -31.39
CA ALA A 240 -12.91 -19.06 -30.19
C ALA A 240 -13.66 -20.26 -29.61
N ILE A 241 -12.95 -21.15 -28.92
CA ILE A 241 -13.53 -22.29 -28.21
C ILE A 241 -13.32 -22.08 -26.72
N LYS A 242 -14.39 -21.75 -25.99
CA LYS A 242 -14.36 -21.52 -24.55
C LYS A 242 -14.08 -22.84 -23.83
N PHE A 243 -13.23 -22.80 -22.82
CA PHE A 243 -12.89 -24.00 -22.04
C PHE A 243 -14.18 -24.60 -21.42
N ASN A 244 -14.40 -25.90 -21.65
CA ASN A 244 -15.46 -26.78 -21.12
C ASN A 244 -16.86 -26.78 -21.75
N ASN A 245 -17.39 -25.69 -22.31
CA ASN A 245 -18.85 -25.62 -22.49
C ASN A 245 -19.42 -24.84 -23.69
N GLY A 246 -18.59 -24.37 -24.63
CA GLY A 246 -19.13 -23.71 -25.83
C GLY A 246 -18.09 -23.06 -26.74
N PHE A 247 -18.56 -22.33 -27.74
CA PHE A 247 -17.74 -21.62 -28.69
C PHE A 247 -18.37 -20.28 -29.09
N PHE A 248 -17.56 -19.35 -29.55
CA PHE A 248 -18.01 -18.04 -30.03
C PHE A 248 -18.21 -18.09 -31.55
N LEU A 249 -19.33 -17.55 -32.02
CA LEU A 249 -19.71 -17.48 -33.42
C LEU A 249 -19.84 -16.00 -33.81
N GLN A 250 -19.09 -15.55 -34.82
CA GLN A 250 -19.15 -14.17 -35.31
C GLN A 250 -19.52 -14.13 -36.79
N ALA A 251 -20.34 -13.16 -37.20
CA ALA A 251 -20.78 -13.01 -38.58
C ALA A 251 -19.57 -12.83 -39.51
N ALA A 252 -19.65 -13.39 -40.72
CA ALA A 252 -18.58 -13.28 -41.70
C ALA A 252 -18.45 -11.85 -42.27
N ASN A 253 -19.55 -11.09 -42.28
CA ASN A 253 -19.60 -9.69 -42.66
C ASN A 253 -20.21 -8.92 -41.50
N ASP A 254 -19.55 -7.84 -41.12
CA ASP A 254 -20.04 -6.78 -40.24
C ASP A 254 -21.33 -6.17 -40.85
N ASP A 255 -22.35 -5.97 -40.03
CA ASP A 255 -23.63 -5.38 -40.47
C ASP A 255 -23.56 -3.85 -40.62
N GLY A 256 -22.49 -3.23 -40.13
CA GLY A 256 -22.18 -1.81 -40.20
C GLY A 256 -22.85 -0.97 -39.12
N ASP A 257 -23.54 -1.56 -38.14
CA ASP A 257 -24.14 -0.87 -37.00
C ASP A 257 -23.27 -1.01 -35.75
N PRO A 258 -22.57 0.05 -35.31
CA PRO A 258 -21.70 -0.03 -34.13
C PRO A 258 -22.45 -0.26 -32.81
N ALA A 259 -23.79 -0.22 -32.82
CA ALA A 259 -24.64 -0.43 -31.66
C ALA A 259 -25.07 -1.89 -31.44
N THR A 260 -24.76 -2.81 -32.35
CA THR A 260 -25.14 -4.23 -32.27
C THR A 260 -23.92 -5.14 -32.36
N SER A 261 -23.92 -6.22 -31.59
CA SER A 261 -22.86 -7.23 -31.71
C SER A 261 -23.13 -8.19 -32.88
N ASP A 262 -22.11 -8.39 -33.71
CA ASP A 262 -22.11 -9.41 -34.76
C ASP A 262 -21.68 -10.80 -34.27
N ALA A 263 -21.52 -11.00 -32.97
CA ALA A 263 -21.12 -12.26 -32.38
C ALA A 263 -22.10 -12.74 -31.29
N VAL A 264 -22.12 -14.05 -31.08
CA VAL A 264 -22.96 -14.69 -30.06
C VAL A 264 -22.23 -15.92 -29.49
N PHE A 265 -22.43 -16.19 -28.21
CA PHE A 265 -21.92 -17.41 -27.59
C PHE A 265 -22.86 -18.59 -27.88
N VAL A 266 -22.30 -19.74 -28.23
CA VAL A 266 -23.06 -20.97 -28.48
C VAL A 266 -22.71 -21.99 -27.39
N PHE A 267 -23.67 -22.23 -26.49
CA PHE A 267 -23.51 -23.12 -25.35
C PHE A 267 -23.86 -24.57 -25.71
N THR A 268 -22.91 -25.47 -25.50
CA THR A 268 -23.00 -26.89 -25.90
C THR A 268 -23.15 -27.84 -24.72
N SER A 269 -23.19 -27.34 -23.47
CA SER A 269 -23.22 -28.07 -22.19
C SER A 269 -22.11 -29.11 -21.97
N SER A 270 -21.23 -29.29 -22.95
CA SER A 270 -20.15 -30.26 -23.04
C SER A 270 -19.08 -29.73 -24.00
N ALA A 271 -17.97 -30.45 -24.16
CA ALA A 271 -16.93 -30.10 -25.10
C ALA A 271 -17.50 -29.92 -26.52
N PRO A 272 -17.26 -28.79 -27.21
CA PRO A 272 -17.80 -28.55 -28.54
C PRO A 272 -17.41 -29.65 -29.55
N PRO A 273 -18.31 -30.03 -30.48
CA PRO A 273 -17.99 -31.03 -31.50
C PRO A 273 -16.92 -30.53 -32.46
N ALA A 274 -16.23 -31.44 -33.16
CA ALA A 274 -15.18 -31.10 -34.13
C ALA A 274 -15.65 -30.19 -35.29
N THR A 275 -16.96 -30.11 -35.53
CA THR A 275 -17.56 -29.16 -36.48
C THR A 275 -17.39 -27.71 -36.03
N ALA A 276 -17.28 -27.45 -34.73
CA ALA A 276 -17.04 -26.14 -34.13
C ALA A 276 -15.54 -25.81 -33.98
N ALA A 277 -14.73 -26.13 -34.99
CA ALA A 277 -13.32 -25.74 -35.00
C ALA A 277 -13.15 -24.26 -35.39
N VAL A 278 -12.21 -23.55 -34.75
CA VAL A 278 -11.89 -22.15 -35.09
C VAL A 278 -11.57 -22.01 -36.58
N GLY A 279 -12.17 -21.00 -37.23
CA GLY A 279 -12.08 -20.76 -38.67
C GLY A 279 -13.08 -21.59 -39.51
N ASN A 280 -13.90 -22.46 -38.92
CA ASN A 280 -15.03 -23.04 -39.63
C ASN A 280 -16.19 -22.05 -39.70
N ARG A 281 -16.80 -21.91 -40.87
CA ARG A 281 -18.09 -21.25 -41.05
C ARG A 281 -19.20 -22.28 -40.91
N VAL A 282 -20.08 -22.07 -39.94
CA VAL A 282 -21.14 -23.02 -39.58
C VAL A 282 -22.51 -22.37 -39.60
N ARG A 283 -23.54 -23.15 -39.90
CA ARG A 283 -24.94 -22.82 -39.61
C ARG A 283 -25.31 -23.42 -38.27
N VAL A 284 -25.83 -22.60 -37.37
CA VAL A 284 -26.27 -22.98 -36.03
C VAL A 284 -27.77 -22.84 -35.95
N THR A 285 -28.47 -23.88 -35.51
CA THR A 285 -29.90 -23.81 -35.14
C THR A 285 -30.05 -24.14 -33.67
N GLY A 286 -30.72 -23.27 -32.89
CA GLY A 286 -30.89 -23.47 -31.45
C GLY A 286 -31.87 -22.46 -30.88
N THR A 287 -31.96 -22.38 -29.55
CA THR A 287 -32.83 -21.43 -28.84
C THR A 287 -31.98 -20.33 -28.23
N VAL A 288 -32.41 -19.07 -28.36
CA VAL A 288 -31.76 -17.95 -27.69
C VAL A 288 -32.15 -17.93 -26.21
N GLU A 289 -31.18 -17.77 -25.33
CA GLU A 289 -31.35 -17.67 -23.88
C GLU A 289 -30.52 -16.50 -23.32
N GLU A 290 -31.05 -15.87 -22.27
CA GLU A 290 -30.32 -14.89 -21.46
C GLU A 290 -29.77 -15.58 -20.23
N TYR A 291 -28.46 -15.72 -20.15
CA TYR A 291 -27.81 -16.46 -19.07
C TYR A 291 -27.25 -15.53 -17.99
N THR A 292 -27.69 -15.74 -16.74
CA THR A 292 -27.05 -15.18 -15.54
C THR A 292 -26.71 -16.31 -14.57
N PRO A 293 -25.44 -16.45 -14.14
CA PRO A 293 -25.06 -17.52 -13.22
C PRO A 293 -25.69 -17.32 -11.84
N SER A 294 -26.24 -18.39 -11.27
CA SER A 294 -26.85 -18.34 -9.94
C SER A 294 -25.88 -17.95 -8.83
N SER A 295 -24.58 -18.14 -9.04
CA SER A 295 -23.51 -17.75 -8.10
C SER A 295 -23.24 -16.25 -8.09
N ASN A 296 -23.67 -15.51 -9.12
CA ASN A 296 -23.59 -14.06 -9.17
C ASN A 296 -24.84 -13.52 -9.88
N PRO A 297 -25.99 -13.43 -9.19
CA PRO A 297 -27.24 -12.97 -9.79
C PRO A 297 -27.26 -11.46 -10.07
N HIS A 298 -26.21 -10.72 -9.72
CA HIS A 298 -26.13 -9.26 -9.80
C HIS A 298 -25.36 -8.75 -11.03
N GLN A 299 -24.89 -9.63 -11.90
CA GLN A 299 -24.17 -9.25 -13.12
C GLN A 299 -25.11 -9.13 -14.34
N LEU A 300 -24.62 -8.58 -15.46
CA LEU A 300 -25.33 -8.61 -16.74
C LEU A 300 -25.59 -10.06 -17.20
N ALA A 301 -26.68 -10.25 -17.95
CA ALA A 301 -26.91 -11.49 -18.68
C ALA A 301 -25.99 -11.56 -19.91
N ILE A 302 -25.79 -12.77 -20.42
CA ILE A 302 -25.12 -13.01 -21.70
C ILE A 302 -26.14 -13.62 -22.64
N THR A 303 -26.20 -13.14 -23.87
CA THR A 303 -27.04 -13.75 -24.89
C THR A 303 -26.33 -14.99 -25.44
N GLU A 304 -26.96 -16.16 -25.31
CA GLU A 304 -26.41 -17.41 -25.82
C GLU A 304 -27.41 -18.23 -26.64
N ILE A 305 -26.90 -19.07 -27.53
CA ILE A 305 -27.69 -20.09 -28.23
C ILE A 305 -27.48 -21.44 -27.55
N VAL A 306 -28.56 -21.99 -26.98
CA VAL A 306 -28.58 -23.28 -26.29
C VAL A 306 -29.19 -24.38 -27.17
N THR A 307 -28.90 -25.64 -26.79
CA THR A 307 -29.31 -26.85 -27.53
C THR A 307 -28.98 -26.81 -29.04
N PRO A 308 -27.76 -26.40 -29.43
CA PRO A 308 -27.44 -26.12 -30.82
C PRO A 308 -27.31 -27.39 -31.66
N THR A 309 -27.76 -27.31 -32.92
CA THR A 309 -27.35 -28.21 -34.01
C THR A 309 -26.47 -27.45 -34.99
N LEU A 310 -25.42 -28.11 -35.49
CA LEU A 310 -24.39 -27.51 -36.34
C LEU A 310 -24.32 -28.18 -37.71
N GLU A 311 -24.21 -27.36 -38.75
CA GLU A 311 -23.86 -27.76 -40.11
C GLU A 311 -22.61 -26.98 -40.56
N VAL A 312 -21.56 -27.69 -40.98
CA VAL A 312 -20.34 -27.03 -41.51
C VAL A 312 -20.60 -26.61 -42.95
N LEU A 313 -20.46 -25.32 -43.22
CA LEU A 313 -20.62 -24.75 -44.55
C LEU A 313 -19.26 -24.62 -45.26
N GLU A 314 -18.23 -24.20 -44.52
CA GLU A 314 -16.88 -23.98 -45.04
C GLU A 314 -15.84 -24.14 -43.90
N THR A 315 -14.62 -24.53 -44.23
CA THR A 315 -13.52 -24.71 -43.26
C THR A 315 -12.31 -23.85 -43.63
N GLY A 316 -11.52 -23.44 -42.62
CA GLY A 316 -10.29 -22.67 -42.85
C GLY A 316 -10.51 -21.24 -43.34
N VAL A 317 -11.65 -20.64 -42.99
CA VAL A 317 -11.97 -19.24 -43.29
C VAL A 317 -11.16 -18.32 -42.37
N ALA A 318 -10.71 -17.18 -42.90
CA ALA A 318 -10.04 -16.15 -42.09
C ALA A 318 -11.00 -15.61 -41.01
N LEU A 319 -10.48 -15.33 -39.82
CA LEU A 319 -11.28 -14.77 -38.74
C LEU A 319 -11.70 -13.32 -39.07
N PRO A 320 -12.91 -12.89 -38.66
CA PRO A 320 -13.34 -11.49 -38.78
C PRO A 320 -12.33 -10.53 -38.17
N ALA A 321 -12.19 -9.32 -38.71
CA ALA A 321 -11.30 -8.30 -38.15
C ALA A 321 -11.69 -7.95 -36.71
N ALA A 322 -10.70 -7.69 -35.86
CA ALA A 322 -10.95 -7.29 -34.48
C ALA A 322 -11.21 -5.79 -34.38
N ILE A 323 -12.10 -5.40 -33.46
CA ILE A 323 -12.34 -4.01 -33.10
C ILE A 323 -11.34 -3.59 -32.02
N GLU A 324 -10.60 -2.51 -32.25
CA GLU A 324 -9.68 -1.96 -31.25
C GLU A 324 -10.47 -1.27 -30.13
N LEU A 325 -10.22 -1.69 -28.88
CA LEU A 325 -10.75 -1.01 -27.70
C LEU A 325 -9.83 0.15 -27.32
N THR A 326 -10.42 1.26 -26.91
CA THR A 326 -9.73 2.47 -26.50
C THR A 326 -10.24 2.96 -25.13
N ALA A 327 -9.64 4.03 -24.62
CA ALA A 327 -10.12 4.69 -23.41
C ALA A 327 -11.56 5.24 -23.53
N ALA A 328 -12.13 5.31 -24.73
CA ALA A 328 -13.53 5.72 -24.91
C ALA A 328 -14.52 4.65 -24.41
N GLU A 329 -14.16 3.37 -24.50
CA GLU A 329 -15.00 2.26 -24.06
C GLU A 329 -14.84 1.93 -22.57
N LEU A 330 -13.65 2.17 -22.01
CA LEU A 330 -13.26 1.79 -20.63
C LEU A 330 -12.71 3.01 -19.87
N GLY A 331 -13.32 4.18 -20.08
CA GLY A 331 -13.04 5.39 -19.32
C GLY A 331 -13.91 5.50 -18.06
N PRO A 332 -13.68 6.50 -17.21
CA PRO A 332 -14.40 6.66 -15.93
C PRO A 332 -15.89 7.00 -16.04
N ASP A 333 -16.37 7.37 -17.23
CA ASP A 333 -17.78 7.59 -17.50
C ASP A 333 -18.46 6.36 -18.14
N ALA A 334 -17.75 5.24 -18.29
CA ALA A 334 -18.30 4.03 -18.89
C ALA A 334 -19.31 3.38 -17.93
N LEU A 335 -20.41 2.86 -18.50
CA LEU A 335 -21.43 2.14 -17.76
C LEU A 335 -21.18 0.63 -17.87
N PRO A 336 -21.68 -0.19 -16.94
CA PRO A 336 -21.53 -1.65 -17.00
C PRO A 336 -21.88 -2.27 -18.35
N GLY A 337 -22.89 -1.73 -19.04
CA GLY A 337 -23.34 -2.20 -20.36
C GLY A 337 -22.63 -1.58 -21.57
N THR A 338 -21.60 -0.74 -21.40
CA THR A 338 -20.95 -0.03 -22.52
C THR A 338 -20.41 -0.99 -23.59
N LEU A 339 -19.91 -2.15 -23.17
CA LEU A 339 -19.31 -3.15 -24.06
C LEU A 339 -20.29 -4.22 -24.56
N GLU A 340 -21.57 -4.13 -24.21
CA GLU A 340 -22.62 -5.05 -24.68
C GLU A 340 -22.64 -5.18 -26.21
N ARG A 341 -22.50 -4.03 -26.90
CA ARG A 341 -22.44 -3.95 -28.36
C ARG A 341 -21.28 -4.74 -28.99
N LEU A 342 -20.34 -5.23 -28.19
CA LEU A 342 -19.17 -6.03 -28.60
C LEU A 342 -19.19 -7.45 -28.00
N GLU A 343 -20.27 -7.87 -27.35
CA GLU A 343 -20.38 -9.18 -26.71
C GLU A 343 -20.06 -10.32 -27.69
N GLY A 344 -19.07 -11.15 -27.37
CA GLY A 344 -18.62 -12.27 -28.19
C GLY A 344 -17.74 -11.89 -29.37
N MET A 345 -17.60 -10.61 -29.70
CA MET A 345 -16.86 -10.16 -30.89
C MET A 345 -15.35 -10.27 -30.67
N ARG A 346 -14.61 -10.42 -31.77
CA ARG A 346 -13.15 -10.25 -31.73
C ARG A 346 -12.80 -8.78 -31.45
N VAL A 347 -11.99 -8.56 -30.43
CA VAL A 347 -11.48 -7.27 -30.00
C VAL A 347 -9.96 -7.28 -29.86
N SER A 348 -9.35 -6.09 -29.87
CA SER A 348 -7.91 -5.94 -29.67
C SER A 348 -7.57 -4.77 -28.77
N VAL A 349 -6.46 -4.90 -28.04
CA VAL A 349 -5.82 -3.85 -27.26
C VAL A 349 -4.33 -3.89 -27.58
N ALA A 350 -3.83 -2.86 -28.25
CA ALA A 350 -2.45 -2.85 -28.75
C ALA A 350 -1.43 -2.89 -27.60
N GLN A 351 -1.65 -2.08 -26.57
CA GLN A 351 -0.87 -1.99 -25.34
C GLN A 351 -1.80 -1.76 -24.15
N SER A 352 -1.45 -2.31 -22.99
CA SER A 352 -2.17 -2.09 -21.72
C SER A 352 -1.23 -2.34 -20.55
N VAL A 353 -1.63 -1.90 -19.36
CA VAL A 353 -0.85 -2.09 -18.13
C VAL A 353 -1.67 -2.94 -17.15
N VAL A 354 -1.05 -3.92 -16.51
CA VAL A 354 -1.68 -4.73 -15.47
C VAL A 354 -1.98 -3.87 -14.25
N ILE A 355 -3.22 -3.88 -13.78
CA ILE A 355 -3.72 -3.10 -12.64
C ILE A 355 -4.09 -3.98 -11.43
N ALA A 356 -4.26 -5.28 -11.66
CA ALA A 356 -4.32 -6.29 -10.61
C ALA A 356 -3.66 -7.58 -11.11
N PRO A 357 -2.86 -8.24 -10.25
CA PRO A 357 -1.99 -9.32 -10.67
C PRO A 357 -2.75 -10.62 -10.95
N SER A 358 -2.04 -11.65 -11.42
CA SER A 358 -2.62 -12.96 -11.70
C SER A 358 -3.20 -13.62 -10.45
N GLY A 359 -4.48 -13.96 -10.54
CA GLY A 359 -5.23 -14.75 -9.58
C GLY A 359 -4.96 -16.25 -9.72
N GLY A 360 -5.71 -17.03 -8.94
CA GLY A 360 -5.67 -18.48 -8.96
C GLY A 360 -6.00 -19.10 -7.61
N SER A 361 -5.52 -20.31 -7.39
CA SER A 361 -5.82 -21.10 -6.18
C SER A 361 -4.58 -21.36 -5.35
N ILE A 362 -4.74 -21.33 -4.04
CA ILE A 362 -3.73 -21.75 -3.07
C ILE A 362 -4.14 -23.10 -2.49
N ASP A 363 -3.19 -24.03 -2.44
CA ASP A 363 -3.26 -25.20 -1.58
C ASP A 363 -2.48 -24.91 -0.31
N GLU A 364 -3.21 -24.55 0.75
CA GLU A 364 -2.61 -24.19 2.05
C GLU A 364 -1.85 -25.37 2.66
N ASN A 365 -2.36 -26.61 2.54
CA ASN A 365 -1.80 -27.81 3.19
C ASN A 365 -0.33 -28.04 2.82
N ASP A 366 0.00 -27.84 1.54
CA ASP A 366 1.34 -28.04 0.98
C ASP A 366 2.08 -26.72 0.66
N ALA A 367 1.45 -25.58 0.96
CA ALA A 367 1.87 -24.24 0.57
C ALA A 367 2.24 -24.16 -0.93
N LEU A 368 1.30 -24.58 -1.79
CA LEU A 368 1.41 -24.51 -3.24
C LEU A 368 0.43 -23.48 -3.79
N SER A 369 0.72 -22.98 -4.99
CA SER A 369 -0.18 -22.10 -5.72
C SER A 369 -0.25 -22.45 -7.21
N PHE A 370 -1.37 -22.10 -7.82
CA PHE A 370 -1.65 -22.34 -9.23
C PHE A 370 -2.36 -21.13 -9.83
N SER A 371 -1.76 -20.48 -10.82
CA SER A 371 -2.45 -19.45 -11.61
C SER A 371 -3.66 -20.01 -12.33
N ASP A 372 -4.76 -19.26 -12.32
CA ASP A 372 -5.89 -19.47 -13.23
C ASP A 372 -5.73 -18.70 -14.56
N GLY A 373 -4.68 -17.88 -14.67
CA GLY A 373 -4.40 -17.02 -15.81
C GLY A 373 -5.33 -15.80 -15.91
N VAL A 374 -6.01 -15.44 -14.83
CA VAL A 374 -6.90 -14.27 -14.74
C VAL A 374 -6.16 -13.10 -14.10
N PHE A 375 -6.08 -11.98 -14.80
CA PHE A 375 -5.55 -10.71 -14.29
C PHE A 375 -6.34 -9.55 -14.90
N HIS A 376 -6.15 -8.32 -14.43
CA HIS A 376 -6.87 -7.16 -14.96
C HIS A 376 -5.89 -6.14 -15.53
N VAL A 377 -6.29 -5.49 -16.62
CA VAL A 377 -5.51 -4.44 -17.29
C VAL A 377 -6.32 -3.16 -17.41
N ALA A 378 -5.61 -2.02 -17.43
CA ALA A 378 -6.13 -0.74 -17.89
C ALA A 378 -5.54 -0.41 -19.26
N LEU A 379 -6.35 0.22 -20.12
CA LEU A 379 -5.94 0.66 -21.44
C LEU A 379 -5.07 1.93 -21.38
N PRO A 380 -4.35 2.29 -22.46
CA PRO A 380 -3.52 3.48 -22.48
C PRO A 380 -4.37 4.74 -22.24
N GLY A 381 -3.95 5.56 -21.27
CA GLY A 381 -4.67 6.77 -20.87
C GLY A 381 -5.79 6.55 -19.84
N VAL A 382 -6.05 5.30 -19.44
CA VAL A 382 -6.97 4.95 -18.36
C VAL A 382 -6.17 4.72 -17.07
N ALA A 383 -6.56 5.37 -15.99
CA ALA A 383 -5.89 5.23 -14.70
C ALA A 383 -6.24 3.90 -14.02
N ARG A 384 -5.37 3.43 -13.11
CA ARG A 384 -5.69 2.28 -12.25
C ARG A 384 -6.92 2.64 -11.39
N PRO A 385 -8.01 1.85 -11.44
CA PRO A 385 -9.18 2.11 -10.62
C PRO A 385 -8.93 1.74 -9.15
N PHE A 386 -9.47 2.56 -8.26
CA PHE A 386 -9.56 2.30 -6.83
C PHE A 386 -11.01 2.04 -6.47
N ARG A 387 -11.27 1.27 -5.41
CA ARG A 387 -12.65 1.14 -4.89
C ARG A 387 -13.19 2.53 -4.55
N GLU A 388 -14.36 2.87 -5.09
CA GLU A 388 -14.99 4.18 -4.87
C GLU A 388 -15.98 4.19 -3.72
N SER A 389 -16.58 5.32 -3.35
CA SER A 389 -17.60 5.36 -2.29
C SER A 389 -18.94 4.76 -2.73
N GLY A 390 -19.61 4.07 -1.80
CA GLY A 390 -21.00 3.63 -1.99
C GLY A 390 -21.21 2.22 -2.50
N ILE A 391 -22.48 1.92 -2.77
CA ILE A 391 -22.99 0.62 -3.23
C ILE A 391 -22.80 0.52 -4.74
N ALA A 392 -22.36 -0.64 -5.24
CA ALA A 392 -22.19 -0.86 -6.66
C ALA A 392 -23.52 -0.68 -7.40
N VAL A 393 -23.52 -0.04 -8.57
CA VAL A 393 -24.76 0.11 -9.36
C VAL A 393 -25.38 -1.23 -9.74
N MET A 394 -24.55 -2.27 -9.86
CA MET A 394 -24.96 -3.64 -10.19
C MET A 394 -25.51 -4.43 -8.99
N ASP A 395 -25.26 -4.01 -7.74
CA ASP A 395 -25.85 -4.68 -6.58
C ASP A 395 -27.37 -4.49 -6.58
N ALA A 396 -28.13 -5.59 -6.75
CA ALA A 396 -29.59 -5.56 -6.89
C ALA A 396 -30.30 -5.43 -5.53
N ILE A 397 -29.97 -4.37 -4.80
CA ILE A 397 -30.52 -4.09 -3.47
C ILE A 397 -31.60 -3.03 -3.59
N THR A 398 -32.79 -3.36 -3.08
CA THR A 398 -33.88 -2.39 -2.97
C THR A 398 -33.56 -1.38 -1.88
N LEU A 399 -33.41 -0.12 -2.26
CA LEU A 399 -33.18 0.97 -1.30
C LEU A 399 -34.47 1.25 -0.50
N PRO A 400 -34.43 1.21 0.84
CA PRO A 400 -35.57 1.62 1.65
C PRO A 400 -35.95 3.09 1.41
N ALA A 401 -37.23 3.42 1.59
CA ALA A 401 -37.71 4.79 1.44
C ALA A 401 -36.93 5.77 2.33
N GLY A 402 -36.47 6.89 1.76
CA GLY A 402 -35.69 7.91 2.46
C GLY A 402 -34.18 7.63 2.56
N LYS A 403 -33.70 6.47 2.09
CA LYS A 403 -32.27 6.18 1.94
C LYS A 403 -31.78 6.63 0.57
N ASN A 404 -30.61 7.27 0.53
CA ASN A 404 -29.90 7.72 -0.65
C ASN A 404 -28.37 7.54 -0.45
N PRO A 405 -27.89 6.29 -0.27
CA PRO A 405 -26.46 6.04 -0.12
C PRO A 405 -25.70 6.40 -1.41
N PRO A 406 -24.40 6.73 -1.32
CA PRO A 406 -23.57 6.90 -2.51
C PRO A 406 -23.61 5.63 -3.38
N ARG A 407 -23.41 5.82 -4.69
CA ARG A 407 -23.37 4.75 -5.69
C ARG A 407 -22.15 4.96 -6.57
N PHE A 408 -21.54 3.87 -7.01
CA PHE A 408 -20.44 3.89 -7.96
C PHE A 408 -20.68 2.89 -9.10
N ASP A 409 -20.08 3.15 -10.25
CA ASP A 409 -20.30 2.50 -11.55
C ASP A 409 -19.76 1.05 -11.67
N THR A 410 -19.13 0.54 -10.61
CA THR A 410 -18.41 -0.74 -10.52
C THR A 410 -17.05 -0.80 -11.23
N ASN A 411 -16.48 0.40 -11.46
CA ASN A 411 -15.20 0.66 -12.08
C ASN A 411 -15.09 -0.02 -13.43
N GLN A 412 -15.63 0.60 -14.48
CA GLN A 412 -15.58 0.05 -15.83
C GLN A 412 -14.23 0.26 -16.52
N GLU A 413 -13.24 0.85 -15.85
CA GLU A 413 -11.90 1.11 -16.37
C GLU A 413 -11.02 -0.14 -16.49
N ARG A 414 -11.50 -1.27 -15.93
CA ARG A 414 -10.79 -2.55 -15.86
C ARG A 414 -11.29 -3.50 -16.94
N LEU A 415 -10.35 -4.03 -17.73
CA LEU A 415 -10.58 -5.18 -18.60
C LEU A 415 -9.98 -6.43 -17.95
N MET A 416 -10.81 -7.44 -17.70
CA MET A 416 -10.32 -8.74 -17.27
C MET A 416 -9.64 -9.45 -18.46
N VAL A 417 -8.50 -10.09 -18.22
CA VAL A 417 -7.86 -10.98 -19.20
C VAL A 417 -7.93 -12.40 -18.67
N ARG A 418 -8.54 -13.30 -19.44
CA ARG A 418 -8.62 -14.73 -19.11
C ARG A 418 -7.72 -15.52 -20.05
N SER A 419 -6.42 -15.50 -19.77
CA SER A 419 -5.40 -16.09 -20.65
C SER A 419 -5.57 -17.60 -20.88
N ARG A 420 -6.17 -18.32 -19.93
CA ARG A 420 -6.52 -19.74 -20.04
C ARG A 420 -7.97 -20.00 -20.46
N GLY A 421 -8.70 -18.97 -20.92
CA GLY A 421 -10.13 -19.05 -21.20
C GLY A 421 -10.52 -19.90 -22.42
N GLN A 422 -9.56 -20.19 -23.31
CA GLN A 422 -9.78 -21.00 -24.51
C GLN A 422 -9.16 -22.40 -24.42
N VAL A 423 -9.73 -23.38 -25.11
CA VAL A 423 -9.14 -24.72 -25.26
C VAL A 423 -7.78 -24.61 -25.96
N GLY A 424 -6.73 -25.17 -25.34
CA GLY A 424 -5.36 -25.11 -25.84
C GLY A 424 -4.54 -23.90 -25.37
N ALA A 425 -5.16 -22.97 -24.63
CA ALA A 425 -4.46 -21.83 -24.04
C ALA A 425 -3.70 -22.22 -22.74
N SER A 426 -2.68 -21.44 -22.40
CA SER A 426 -1.91 -21.59 -21.16
C SER A 426 -2.13 -20.37 -20.25
N PRO A 427 -2.13 -20.53 -18.92
CA PRO A 427 -2.24 -19.40 -18.01
C PRO A 427 -0.99 -18.52 -18.12
N LEU A 428 -1.21 -17.20 -18.11
CA LEU A 428 -0.17 -16.19 -18.00
C LEU A 428 -0.14 -15.65 -16.57
N SER A 429 1.06 -15.54 -16.02
CA SER A 429 1.33 -14.89 -14.74
C SER A 429 1.73 -13.44 -14.99
N ALA A 430 1.21 -12.52 -14.17
CA ALA A 430 1.52 -11.12 -14.30
C ALA A 430 1.40 -10.41 -12.94
N ASP A 431 2.36 -9.55 -12.64
CA ASP A 431 2.30 -8.65 -11.48
C ASP A 431 1.76 -7.28 -11.92
N THR A 432 1.19 -6.51 -11.00
CA THR A 432 0.73 -5.13 -11.27
C THR A 432 1.87 -4.30 -11.89
N GLY A 433 1.55 -3.42 -12.83
CA GLY A 433 2.50 -2.56 -13.52
C GLY A 433 3.23 -3.22 -14.68
N ALA A 434 2.98 -4.50 -14.97
CA ALA A 434 3.52 -5.15 -16.15
C ALA A 434 2.85 -4.61 -17.43
N ASP A 435 3.65 -4.44 -18.49
CA ASP A 435 3.15 -4.10 -19.82
C ASP A 435 2.62 -5.38 -20.49
N VAL A 436 1.44 -5.29 -21.09
CA VAL A 436 0.85 -6.35 -21.91
C VAL A 436 0.66 -5.84 -23.32
N ALA A 437 1.26 -6.55 -24.30
CA ALA A 437 1.18 -6.21 -25.70
C ALA A 437 0.53 -7.33 -26.53
N GLY A 438 -0.21 -6.93 -27.55
CA GLY A 438 -0.83 -7.88 -28.49
C GLY A 438 -2.03 -8.64 -27.91
N LEU A 439 -2.81 -8.03 -27.02
CA LEU A 439 -4.08 -8.60 -26.59
C LEU A 439 -5.05 -8.60 -27.78
N LEU A 440 -5.30 -9.77 -28.35
CA LEU A 440 -6.19 -10.00 -29.47
C LEU A 440 -6.99 -11.25 -29.15
N GLY A 441 -8.32 -11.18 -29.18
CA GLY A 441 -9.16 -12.31 -28.75
C GLY A 441 -10.64 -12.00 -28.84
N VAL A 442 -11.48 -12.84 -28.24
CA VAL A 442 -12.92 -12.61 -28.13
C VAL A 442 -13.27 -11.93 -26.81
N LEU A 443 -14.26 -11.03 -26.84
CA LEU A 443 -14.82 -10.41 -25.65
C LEU A 443 -15.92 -11.30 -25.06
N ASP A 444 -15.78 -11.64 -23.79
CA ASP A 444 -16.72 -12.42 -22.97
C ASP A 444 -17.17 -11.54 -21.80
N TYR A 445 -18.17 -12.01 -21.06
CA TYR A 445 -18.55 -11.39 -19.79
C TYR A 445 -18.47 -12.45 -18.69
N PHE A 446 -17.74 -12.16 -17.61
CA PHE A 446 -17.46 -13.16 -16.57
C PHE A 446 -17.31 -12.51 -15.20
N ALA A 447 -17.98 -13.07 -14.19
CA ALA A 447 -17.93 -12.60 -12.81
C ALA A 447 -18.13 -11.08 -12.69
N GLY A 448 -19.18 -10.56 -13.33
CA GLY A 448 -19.54 -9.12 -13.27
C GLY A 448 -18.63 -8.17 -14.06
N THR A 449 -17.74 -8.67 -14.91
CA THR A 449 -16.72 -7.86 -15.60
C THR A 449 -16.51 -8.30 -17.03
N TRP A 450 -16.29 -7.35 -17.95
CA TRP A 450 -15.91 -7.65 -19.33
C TRP A 450 -14.52 -8.30 -19.39
N ALA A 451 -14.41 -9.40 -20.12
CA ALA A 451 -13.25 -10.27 -20.12
C ALA A 451 -12.77 -10.59 -21.54
N LEU A 452 -11.51 -10.31 -21.84
CA LEU A 452 -10.87 -10.71 -23.09
C LEU A 452 -10.27 -12.11 -22.96
N LEU A 453 -10.65 -13.01 -23.86
CA LEU A 453 -10.06 -14.36 -24.01
C LEU A 453 -9.08 -14.36 -25.18
N PRO A 454 -7.75 -14.29 -24.95
CA PRO A 454 -6.78 -14.12 -26.02
C PRO A 454 -6.73 -15.30 -26.99
N ASP A 455 -6.43 -15.01 -28.26
CA ASP A 455 -6.29 -15.98 -29.32
C ASP A 455 -5.12 -16.94 -29.05
N VAL A 456 -5.41 -18.24 -29.08
CA VAL A 456 -4.42 -19.30 -28.83
C VAL A 456 -3.26 -19.27 -29.83
N ALA A 457 -3.54 -18.88 -31.08
CA ALA A 457 -2.54 -18.83 -32.15
C ALA A 457 -1.58 -17.63 -32.03
N THR A 458 -1.97 -16.58 -31.31
CA THR A 458 -1.20 -15.34 -31.13
C THR A 458 -1.35 -14.85 -29.69
N PRO A 459 -0.77 -15.58 -28.71
CA PRO A 459 -0.89 -15.20 -27.31
C PRO A 459 -0.19 -13.85 -27.04
N PRO A 460 -0.70 -13.05 -26.09
CA PRO A 460 -0.11 -11.77 -25.74
C PRO A 460 1.23 -11.97 -25.01
N THR A 461 2.04 -10.92 -24.98
CA THR A 461 3.30 -10.89 -24.22
C THR A 461 3.14 -10.03 -22.98
N VAL A 462 3.61 -10.53 -21.84
CA VAL A 462 3.67 -9.81 -20.56
C VAL A 462 5.14 -9.52 -20.23
N THR A 463 5.48 -8.27 -19.94
CA THR A 463 6.85 -7.85 -19.62
C THR A 463 6.89 -6.81 -18.50
N GLY A 464 7.88 -6.90 -17.62
CA GLY A 464 8.02 -5.97 -16.49
C GLY A 464 7.11 -6.35 -15.32
N GLY A 465 6.68 -5.35 -14.56
CA GLY A 465 5.99 -5.52 -13.29
C GLY A 465 6.58 -4.64 -12.21
N MET A 466 5.79 -4.39 -11.17
CA MET A 466 6.22 -3.66 -9.99
C MET A 466 7.32 -4.43 -9.26
N SER A 467 8.27 -3.69 -8.67
CA SER A 467 9.26 -4.26 -7.76
C SER A 467 8.79 -4.10 -6.32
N PRO A 468 9.06 -5.04 -5.42
CA PRO A 468 8.64 -4.91 -4.04
C PRO A 468 9.30 -3.73 -3.36
N GLU A 469 8.54 -3.05 -2.50
CA GLU A 469 8.98 -1.85 -1.81
C GLU A 469 8.92 -2.05 -0.30
N ALA A 470 10.04 -1.81 0.37
CA ALA A 470 10.12 -1.83 1.83
C ALA A 470 9.67 -0.50 2.40
N VAL A 471 9.12 -0.51 3.61
CA VAL A 471 8.96 0.73 4.38
C VAL A 471 10.34 1.32 4.70
N ASN A 472 10.40 2.64 4.89
CA ASN A 472 11.63 3.34 5.24
C ASN A 472 12.30 2.78 6.50
N ASP A 473 13.61 2.90 6.66
CA ASP A 473 14.23 2.59 7.95
C ASP A 473 13.75 3.58 9.03
N ALA A 474 13.56 3.09 10.25
CA ALA A 474 13.15 3.93 11.37
C ALA A 474 14.28 4.89 11.76
N ALA A 475 13.95 6.18 11.96
CA ALA A 475 14.91 7.13 12.51
C ALA A 475 15.17 6.83 14.00
N TYR A 476 16.29 7.33 14.54
CA TYR A 476 16.65 7.12 15.94
C TYR A 476 15.55 7.56 16.91
N ASP A 477 14.91 8.70 16.63
CA ASP A 477 13.85 9.29 17.46
C ASP A 477 12.45 8.75 17.17
N GLU A 478 12.33 7.67 16.40
CA GLU A 478 11.05 7.06 16.04
C GLU A 478 10.74 5.82 16.90
N VAL A 479 9.45 5.70 17.26
CA VAL A 479 8.81 4.47 17.74
C VAL A 479 8.01 3.89 16.58
N THR A 480 8.06 2.58 16.36
CA THR A 480 7.37 1.94 15.23
C THR A 480 6.30 0.95 15.67
N VAL A 481 5.11 1.07 15.09
CA VAL A 481 3.99 0.13 15.26
C VAL A 481 3.58 -0.40 13.90
N GLY A 482 3.71 -1.71 13.68
CA GLY A 482 3.27 -2.37 12.46
C GLY A 482 2.00 -3.18 12.66
N SER A 483 1.33 -3.52 11.55
CA SER A 483 0.35 -4.59 11.53
C SER A 483 0.41 -5.39 10.23
N PHE A 484 0.16 -6.69 10.35
CA PHE A 484 0.24 -7.62 9.24
C PHE A 484 -0.82 -8.73 9.36
N ASN A 485 -1.73 -8.79 8.41
CA ASN A 485 -2.55 -9.97 8.14
C ASN A 485 -1.68 -11.05 7.49
N LEU A 486 -1.54 -12.20 8.16
CA LEU A 486 -0.65 -13.30 7.78
C LEU A 486 -1.37 -14.42 6.98
N LEU A 487 -2.60 -14.16 6.51
CA LEU A 487 -3.40 -15.03 5.64
C LEU A 487 -3.56 -16.45 6.22
N ARG A 488 -4.24 -16.57 7.35
CA ARG A 488 -4.50 -17.86 8.02
C ARG A 488 -3.21 -18.64 8.33
N LEU A 489 -2.28 -18.04 9.08
CA LEU A 489 -1.03 -18.69 9.47
C LEU A 489 -1.32 -19.77 10.52
N PHE A 490 -1.61 -20.97 10.02
CA PHE A 490 -1.82 -22.21 10.78
C PHE A 490 -0.53 -22.97 11.03
N ASP A 491 -0.62 -23.99 11.86
CA ASP A 491 0.41 -24.97 12.11
C ASP A 491 0.04 -26.39 11.64
N GLU A 492 0.87 -27.35 12.00
CA GLU A 492 0.76 -28.74 11.59
C GLU A 492 -0.14 -29.60 12.50
N VAL A 493 -0.85 -28.98 13.45
CA VAL A 493 -1.73 -29.66 14.41
C VAL A 493 -3.18 -29.58 13.93
N ASN A 494 -3.87 -30.72 13.98
CA ASN A 494 -5.29 -30.76 13.64
C ASN A 494 -6.17 -30.46 14.86
N ASP A 495 -6.75 -29.27 14.87
CA ASP A 495 -7.64 -28.78 15.93
C ASP A 495 -9.09 -29.28 15.84
N SER A 496 -9.42 -30.10 14.83
CA SER A 496 -10.76 -30.67 14.61
C SER A 496 -11.88 -29.62 14.45
N ASN A 497 -11.54 -28.40 14.04
CA ASN A 497 -12.46 -27.27 13.78
C ASN A 497 -12.81 -27.11 12.29
N GLY A 498 -12.22 -27.93 11.40
CA GLY A 498 -12.41 -27.85 9.95
C GLY A 498 -11.46 -26.87 9.23
N ALA A 499 -10.54 -26.23 9.96
CA ALA A 499 -9.43 -25.49 9.36
C ALA A 499 -8.43 -26.44 8.66
N VAL A 500 -7.59 -25.87 7.81
CA VAL A 500 -6.52 -26.63 7.14
C VAL A 500 -5.43 -26.95 8.16
N THR A 501 -5.00 -28.20 8.22
CA THR A 501 -3.78 -28.59 8.94
C THR A 501 -2.62 -28.55 7.97
N LEU A 502 -1.56 -27.79 8.26
CA LEU A 502 -0.42 -27.68 7.36
C LEU A 502 0.48 -28.92 7.43
N THR A 503 1.21 -29.19 6.36
CA THR A 503 2.41 -30.03 6.46
C THR A 503 3.54 -29.28 7.18
N PRO A 504 4.48 -29.97 7.85
CA PRO A 504 5.65 -29.33 8.46
C PRO A 504 6.45 -28.48 7.45
N GLU A 505 6.57 -28.95 6.21
CA GLU A 505 7.23 -28.23 5.12
C GLU A 505 6.46 -26.97 4.72
N ALA A 506 5.13 -27.02 4.65
CA ALA A 506 4.30 -25.85 4.38
C ALA A 506 4.44 -24.80 5.50
N LEU A 507 4.39 -25.22 6.77
CA LEU A 507 4.62 -24.34 7.92
C LEU A 507 6.00 -23.68 7.83
N ASP A 508 7.06 -24.44 7.57
CA ASP A 508 8.42 -23.90 7.45
C ASP A 508 8.52 -22.83 6.35
N LYS A 509 7.96 -23.09 5.16
CA LYS A 509 7.90 -22.13 4.05
C LYS A 509 7.17 -20.86 4.44
N ARG A 510 6.00 -20.98 5.07
CA ARG A 510 5.17 -19.84 5.45
C ARG A 510 5.84 -18.98 6.53
N LEU A 511 6.48 -19.61 7.52
CA LEU A 511 7.29 -18.91 8.53
C LEU A 511 8.49 -18.20 7.89
N ALA A 512 9.17 -18.83 6.91
CA ALA A 512 10.29 -18.21 6.20
C ALA A 512 9.86 -16.96 5.43
N LYS A 513 8.75 -17.03 4.68
CA LYS A 513 8.21 -15.87 3.94
C LYS A 513 7.77 -14.74 4.86
N ALA A 514 7.02 -15.06 5.92
CA ALA A 514 6.57 -14.07 6.90
C ALA A 514 7.75 -13.40 7.62
N ALA A 515 8.78 -14.16 8.00
CA ALA A 515 9.98 -13.60 8.60
C ALA A 515 10.73 -12.68 7.62
N LEU A 516 10.90 -13.08 6.36
CA LEU A 516 11.54 -12.24 5.33
C LEU A 516 10.78 -10.93 5.11
N ALA A 517 9.44 -10.99 5.02
CA ALA A 517 8.57 -9.83 4.94
C ALA A 517 8.77 -8.89 6.15
N ILE A 518 8.82 -9.43 7.37
CA ILE A 518 8.98 -8.63 8.59
C ILE A 518 10.40 -8.06 8.71
N CYS A 519 11.45 -8.82 8.39
CA CYS A 519 12.85 -8.39 8.45
C CYS A 519 13.13 -7.25 7.46
N ASP A 520 12.88 -7.52 6.18
CA ASP A 520 13.47 -6.75 5.09
C ASP A 520 12.52 -5.69 4.54
N TYR A 521 11.22 -5.92 4.66
CA TYR A 521 10.18 -5.07 4.07
C TYR A 521 9.41 -4.27 5.11
N LEU A 522 9.06 -4.84 6.27
CA LEU A 522 8.42 -4.12 7.37
C LEU A 522 9.42 -3.50 8.37
N LYS A 523 10.70 -3.86 8.25
CA LYS A 523 11.84 -3.36 9.04
C LYS A 523 11.69 -3.57 10.56
N THR A 524 11.20 -4.74 10.96
CA THR A 524 11.10 -5.18 12.37
C THR A 524 10.57 -4.09 13.32
N PRO A 525 9.29 -3.69 13.24
CA PRO A 525 8.74 -2.62 14.07
C PRO A 525 8.82 -2.96 15.56
N ASP A 526 8.87 -1.96 16.45
CA ASP A 526 8.99 -2.18 17.89
C ASP A 526 7.79 -2.98 18.45
N ILE A 527 6.59 -2.74 17.92
CA ILE A 527 5.35 -3.49 18.21
C ILE A 527 4.72 -3.91 16.88
N LEU A 528 4.42 -5.19 16.69
CA LEU A 528 3.73 -5.71 15.51
C LEU A 528 2.39 -6.36 15.89
N GLY A 529 1.28 -5.79 15.45
CA GLY A 529 -0.05 -6.42 15.52
C GLY A 529 -0.22 -7.48 14.44
N ALA A 530 -0.24 -8.74 14.82
CA ALA A 530 -0.43 -9.88 13.94
C ALA A 530 -1.93 -10.21 13.80
N VAL A 531 -2.38 -10.44 12.58
CA VAL A 531 -3.76 -10.79 12.24
C VAL A 531 -3.76 -12.11 11.48
N GLU A 532 -4.80 -12.92 11.68
CA GLU A 532 -4.96 -14.27 11.11
C GLU A 532 -3.92 -15.30 11.55
N VAL A 533 -3.60 -15.33 12.85
CA VAL A 533 -2.69 -16.33 13.41
C VAL A 533 -3.48 -17.35 14.20
N GLU A 534 -3.21 -18.63 14.01
CA GLU A 534 -3.96 -19.69 14.68
C GLU A 534 -3.83 -19.64 16.20
N ASN A 535 -2.61 -19.62 16.72
CA ASN A 535 -2.38 -19.75 18.15
C ASN A 535 -1.04 -19.14 18.59
N LEU A 536 -0.82 -19.09 19.91
CA LEU A 536 0.39 -18.52 20.50
C LEU A 536 1.66 -19.27 20.08
N ARG A 537 1.58 -20.58 19.83
CA ARG A 537 2.72 -21.39 19.40
C ARG A 537 3.19 -20.97 18.02
N VAL A 538 2.28 -20.75 17.07
CA VAL A 538 2.65 -20.28 15.72
C VAL A 538 3.37 -18.93 15.78
N LEU A 539 2.85 -18.01 16.61
CA LEU A 539 3.45 -16.70 16.78
C LEU A 539 4.86 -16.79 17.44
N GLN A 540 5.05 -17.75 18.35
CA GLN A 540 6.35 -18.06 18.94
C GLN A 540 7.33 -18.62 17.90
N LEU A 541 6.90 -19.54 17.04
CA LEU A 541 7.73 -20.07 15.95
C LEU A 541 8.15 -18.97 14.96
N LEU A 542 7.24 -18.05 14.65
CA LEU A 542 7.55 -16.89 13.81
C LEU A 542 8.58 -15.98 14.48
N SER A 543 8.44 -15.70 15.78
CA SER A 543 9.44 -14.93 16.54
C SER A 543 10.83 -15.58 16.47
N GLU A 544 10.91 -16.88 16.74
CA GLU A 544 12.17 -17.63 16.70
C GLU A 544 12.80 -17.61 15.31
N ARG A 545 11.98 -17.70 14.25
CA ARG A 545 12.44 -17.57 12.87
C ARG A 545 13.03 -16.18 12.60
N ILE A 546 12.33 -15.12 13.00
CA ILE A 546 12.77 -13.73 12.84
C ILE A 546 14.11 -13.50 13.54
N ASP A 547 14.29 -13.97 14.78
CA ASP A 547 15.56 -13.81 15.49
C ASP A 547 16.70 -14.64 14.89
N ALA A 548 16.38 -15.76 14.24
CA ALA A 548 17.35 -16.58 13.54
C ALA A 548 17.83 -15.94 12.22
N THR A 549 16.96 -15.21 11.52
CA THR A 549 17.22 -14.73 10.14
C THR A 549 17.42 -13.22 10.02
N CYS A 550 16.75 -12.38 10.82
CA CYS A 550 16.90 -10.93 10.74
C CYS A 550 18.25 -10.49 11.32
N ALA A 551 18.89 -9.50 10.67
CA ALA A 551 20.10 -8.86 11.20
C ALA A 551 19.83 -8.11 12.52
N THR A 552 18.64 -7.51 12.67
CA THR A 552 18.26 -6.68 13.83
C THR A 552 17.97 -7.49 15.09
N ARG A 553 17.57 -8.76 14.95
CA ARG A 553 17.22 -9.68 16.06
C ARG A 553 16.37 -8.99 17.14
N PRO A 554 15.13 -8.60 16.81
CA PRO A 554 14.30 -7.78 17.69
C PRO A 554 13.94 -8.46 19.02
N GLY A 555 14.17 -9.77 19.19
CA GLY A 555 13.86 -10.47 20.42
C GLY A 555 12.35 -10.47 20.66
N TYR A 556 11.53 -10.78 19.66
CA TYR A 556 10.09 -10.59 19.80
C TYR A 556 9.50 -11.50 20.88
N VAL A 557 8.72 -10.93 21.78
CA VAL A 557 7.90 -11.68 22.73
C VAL A 557 6.47 -11.74 22.17
N PRO A 558 5.91 -12.95 21.93
CA PRO A 558 4.57 -13.09 21.40
C PRO A 558 3.49 -12.96 22.49
N TYR A 559 2.37 -12.33 22.14
CA TYR A 559 1.18 -12.24 22.98
C TYR A 559 -0.05 -12.54 22.14
N LEU A 560 -0.88 -13.50 22.56
CA LEU A 560 -2.11 -13.87 21.87
C LEU A 560 -3.10 -14.44 22.87
N GLN A 561 -4.38 -14.05 22.74
CA GLN A 561 -5.48 -14.63 23.50
C GLN A 561 -6.50 -15.21 22.52
N PRO A 562 -6.83 -16.52 22.58
CA PRO A 562 -7.77 -17.12 21.64
C PRO A 562 -9.16 -16.46 21.70
N GLY A 563 -9.71 -16.14 20.54
CA GLY A 563 -11.05 -15.60 20.30
C GLY A 563 -12.10 -16.69 20.12
N ASN A 564 -13.05 -16.45 19.21
CA ASN A 564 -14.20 -17.30 18.92
C ASN A 564 -14.33 -17.66 17.43
N ASP A 565 -13.33 -17.35 16.61
CA ASP A 565 -13.36 -17.64 15.18
C ASP A 565 -13.46 -19.14 14.95
N VAL A 566 -14.41 -19.54 14.10
CA VAL A 566 -14.68 -20.97 13.84
C VAL A 566 -13.54 -21.66 13.11
N GLY A 567 -12.75 -20.92 12.32
CA GLY A 567 -11.54 -21.40 11.67
C GLY A 567 -10.30 -21.32 12.57
N GLY A 568 -10.42 -20.86 13.81
CA GLY A 568 -9.34 -20.83 14.79
C GLY A 568 -8.38 -19.65 14.67
N ILE A 569 -8.58 -18.72 13.75
CA ILE A 569 -7.68 -17.58 13.57
C ILE A 569 -7.91 -16.47 14.60
N ASN A 570 -6.82 -15.82 15.02
CA ASN A 570 -6.79 -14.83 16.08
C ASN A 570 -5.98 -13.59 15.72
N VAL A 571 -6.05 -12.59 16.60
CA VAL A 571 -5.16 -11.41 16.61
C VAL A 571 -4.15 -11.54 17.75
N GLY A 572 -2.96 -10.99 17.57
CA GLY A 572 -1.88 -11.06 18.55
C GLY A 572 -0.85 -9.94 18.38
N PHE A 573 0.19 -9.95 19.21
CA PHE A 573 1.32 -9.05 19.13
C PHE A 573 2.65 -9.80 19.11
N LEU A 574 3.61 -9.31 18.33
CA LEU A 574 5.05 -9.55 18.51
C LEU A 574 5.67 -8.24 19.03
N VAL A 575 6.30 -8.28 20.21
CA VAL A 575 6.78 -7.08 20.91
C VAL A 575 8.28 -7.14 21.16
N SER A 576 9.03 -6.15 20.67
CA SER A 576 10.49 -6.20 20.68
C SER A 576 11.06 -6.10 22.10
N SER A 577 11.81 -7.13 22.51
CA SER A 577 12.57 -7.13 23.78
C SER A 577 14.05 -6.82 23.60
N ARG A 578 14.49 -6.44 22.39
CA ARG A 578 15.88 -6.04 22.12
C ARG A 578 16.33 -5.00 23.15
N LEU A 579 17.54 -5.14 23.65
CA LEU A 579 18.05 -4.22 24.66
C LEU A 579 18.47 -2.91 24.00
N THR A 580 18.11 -1.80 24.65
CA THR A 580 18.72 -0.49 24.42
C THR A 580 20.18 -0.50 24.89
N ALA A 581 20.94 0.55 24.59
CA ALA A 581 22.35 0.67 24.98
C ALA A 581 22.58 0.53 26.50
N ASP A 582 21.56 0.82 27.31
CA ASP A 582 21.61 0.77 28.78
C ASP A 582 21.05 -0.54 29.38
N GLY A 583 20.79 -1.55 28.54
CA GLY A 583 20.33 -2.87 28.99
C GLY A 583 18.86 -2.97 29.38
N ILE A 584 18.05 -1.94 29.07
CA ILE A 584 16.59 -1.96 29.24
C ILE A 584 15.95 -2.46 27.95
N ALA A 585 14.93 -3.31 28.03
CA ALA A 585 14.16 -3.78 26.87
C ALA A 585 13.54 -2.59 26.12
N ARG A 586 13.61 -2.61 24.78
CA ARG A 586 13.07 -1.58 23.91
C ARG A 586 11.59 -1.32 24.18
N VAL A 587 10.80 -2.37 24.39
CA VAL A 587 9.40 -2.24 24.79
C VAL A 587 9.17 -2.91 26.14
N GLU A 588 8.81 -2.10 27.14
CA GLU A 588 8.30 -2.56 28.43
C GLU A 588 6.80 -2.76 28.32
N VAL A 589 6.35 -4.02 28.36
CA VAL A 589 4.92 -4.37 28.35
C VAL A 589 4.33 -4.17 29.74
N LEU A 590 3.32 -3.32 29.84
CA LEU A 590 2.62 -3.01 31.09
C LEU A 590 1.39 -3.90 31.29
N ASP A 591 0.62 -4.12 30.23
CA ASP A 591 -0.61 -4.93 30.27
C ASP A 591 -1.01 -5.40 28.85
N VAL A 592 -1.61 -6.59 28.76
CA VAL A 592 -2.24 -7.12 27.54
C VAL A 592 -3.62 -7.66 27.89
N ALA A 593 -4.67 -7.12 27.25
CA ALA A 593 -6.06 -7.47 27.56
C ALA A 593 -6.92 -7.59 26.30
N GLN A 594 -7.71 -8.66 26.22
CA GLN A 594 -8.72 -8.88 25.17
C GLN A 594 -10.08 -8.33 25.61
N PHE A 595 -10.81 -7.71 24.68
CA PHE A 595 -12.10 -7.08 24.95
C PHE A 595 -13.20 -7.67 24.08
N GLY A 596 -14.36 -7.94 24.69
CA GLY A 596 -15.58 -8.27 23.96
C GLY A 596 -15.73 -9.71 23.52
N LYS A 597 -14.94 -10.64 24.08
CA LYS A 597 -15.00 -12.08 23.75
C LYS A 597 -16.40 -12.68 23.94
N GLU A 598 -17.03 -12.43 25.07
CA GLU A 598 -18.36 -12.96 25.39
C GLU A 598 -19.51 -12.01 24.97
N THR A 599 -19.19 -10.91 24.28
CA THR A 599 -20.21 -9.93 23.87
C THR A 599 -21.09 -10.54 22.80
N THR A 600 -22.40 -10.35 22.94
CA THR A 600 -23.40 -10.87 22.01
C THR A 600 -24.22 -9.75 21.39
N ILE A 601 -24.83 -10.06 20.25
CA ILE A 601 -25.82 -9.25 19.57
C ILE A 601 -27.19 -9.96 19.62
N ALA A 602 -28.25 -9.17 19.79
CA ALA A 602 -29.62 -9.68 19.75
C ALA A 602 -30.06 -9.95 18.31
N ASN A 603 -30.72 -11.08 18.09
CA ASN A 603 -31.30 -11.46 16.80
C ASN A 603 -32.81 -11.15 16.77
N PRO A 604 -33.40 -10.91 15.58
CA PRO A 604 -34.82 -10.61 15.44
C PRO A 604 -35.76 -11.70 15.97
N ASN A 605 -35.35 -12.97 15.95
CA ASN A 605 -36.15 -14.07 16.51
C ASN A 605 -36.07 -14.21 18.05
N GLY A 606 -35.41 -13.27 18.75
CA GLY A 606 -35.25 -13.27 20.20
C GLY A 606 -34.05 -14.09 20.72
N THR A 607 -33.30 -14.76 19.85
CA THR A 607 -32.02 -15.41 20.22
C THR A 607 -30.87 -14.40 20.25
N THR A 608 -29.68 -14.82 20.65
CA THR A 608 -28.45 -14.02 20.55
C THR A 608 -27.39 -14.73 19.70
N SER A 609 -26.44 -13.96 19.19
CA SER A 609 -25.25 -14.48 18.50
C SER A 609 -24.00 -13.78 19.02
N LEU A 610 -22.83 -14.42 18.91
CA LEU A 610 -21.57 -13.77 19.27
C LEU A 610 -21.30 -12.57 18.37
N LEU A 611 -20.92 -11.45 19.00
CA LEU A 611 -20.58 -10.21 18.31
C LEU A 611 -19.17 -10.30 17.72
N ASN A 612 -18.19 -10.68 18.53
CA ASN A 612 -16.79 -10.67 18.14
C ASN A 612 -16.28 -12.10 17.94
N ASP A 613 -16.11 -12.49 16.67
CA ASP A 613 -15.43 -13.73 16.33
C ASP A 613 -13.93 -13.61 16.65
N ARG A 614 -13.34 -12.43 16.37
CA ARG A 614 -11.93 -12.10 16.63
C ARG A 614 -11.87 -10.83 17.49
N PRO A 615 -11.98 -10.96 18.83
CA PRO A 615 -12.15 -9.80 19.70
C PRO A 615 -10.89 -8.92 19.75
N PRO A 616 -11.02 -7.58 19.83
CA PRO A 616 -9.89 -6.65 19.93
C PRO A 616 -8.92 -7.01 21.07
N LEU A 617 -7.62 -6.91 20.80
CA LEU A 617 -6.56 -7.14 21.79
C LEU A 617 -5.77 -5.84 22.00
N ARG A 618 -5.73 -5.35 23.23
CA ARG A 618 -4.98 -4.16 23.63
C ARG A 618 -3.65 -4.53 24.26
N LEU A 619 -2.59 -3.83 23.88
CA LEU A 619 -1.29 -3.75 24.53
C LEU A 619 -1.11 -2.35 25.12
N ARG A 620 -0.81 -2.24 26.42
CA ARG A 620 -0.26 -1.02 27.02
C ARG A 620 1.23 -1.22 27.24
N ALA A 621 2.03 -0.27 26.75
CA ALA A 621 3.48 -0.38 26.79
C ALA A 621 4.14 0.97 27.09
N ARG A 622 5.41 0.89 27.46
CA ARG A 622 6.35 2.00 27.47
C ARG A 622 7.52 1.65 26.56
N VAL A 623 7.73 2.46 25.52
CA VAL A 623 8.84 2.26 24.57
C VAL A 623 10.03 3.08 25.03
N HIS A 624 11.18 2.45 25.22
CA HIS A 624 12.42 3.07 25.71
C HIS A 624 13.37 3.38 24.56
N GLN A 625 13.84 4.62 24.48
CA GLN A 625 14.89 4.99 23.54
C GLN A 625 16.28 4.67 24.08
N ASP A 626 16.48 5.02 25.34
CA ASP A 626 17.70 4.88 26.11
C ASP A 626 17.30 4.65 27.58
N GLY A 627 18.27 4.61 28.49
CA GLY A 627 18.07 4.36 29.92
C GLY A 627 17.28 5.45 30.67
N THR A 628 17.00 6.58 30.01
CA THR A 628 16.36 7.76 30.63
C THR A 628 15.09 8.21 29.93
N SER A 629 14.96 7.93 28.64
CA SER A 629 13.88 8.43 27.79
C SER A 629 12.93 7.33 27.37
N SER A 630 11.65 7.56 27.64
CA SER A 630 10.59 6.60 27.35
C SER A 630 9.30 7.26 26.88
N TYR A 631 8.48 6.51 26.14
CA TYR A 631 7.24 6.97 25.54
C TYR A 631 6.09 5.99 25.84
N PRO A 632 5.03 6.41 26.57
CA PRO A 632 3.88 5.55 26.83
C PRO A 632 3.00 5.43 25.59
N LEU A 633 2.57 4.21 25.27
CA LEU A 633 1.75 3.93 24.09
C LEU A 633 0.75 2.80 24.37
N THR A 634 -0.47 2.96 23.88
CA THR A 634 -1.52 1.94 23.87
C THR A 634 -1.80 1.54 22.43
N VAL A 635 -1.67 0.26 22.11
CA VAL A 635 -1.93 -0.30 20.78
C VAL A 635 -3.09 -1.29 20.86
N VAL A 636 -4.07 -1.19 19.98
CA VAL A 636 -5.20 -2.13 19.86
C VAL A 636 -5.17 -2.77 18.48
N VAL A 637 -4.98 -4.09 18.41
CA VAL A 637 -5.06 -4.86 17.17
C VAL A 637 -6.47 -5.41 16.98
N ASN A 638 -7.01 -5.29 15.76
CA ASN A 638 -8.38 -5.66 15.44
C ASN A 638 -8.44 -6.57 14.21
N HIS A 639 -9.50 -7.37 14.13
CA HIS A 639 -9.88 -8.08 12.92
C HIS A 639 -11.41 -8.18 12.81
N LEU A 640 -12.03 -7.17 12.20
CA LEU A 640 -13.50 -7.07 12.12
C LEU A 640 -14.07 -8.04 11.07
N ARG A 641 -15.38 -8.27 11.09
CA ARG A 641 -16.08 -9.16 10.15
C ARG A 641 -15.93 -8.65 8.70
N SER A 642 -15.67 -9.52 7.72
CA SER A 642 -15.59 -9.17 6.29
C SER A 642 -16.92 -8.72 5.65
N LEU A 643 -16.83 -8.18 4.42
CA LEU A 643 -17.99 -7.80 3.61
C LEU A 643 -18.70 -9.00 2.95
N ASN A 644 -18.23 -10.23 3.15
CA ASN A 644 -18.86 -11.40 2.53
C ASN A 644 -20.34 -11.48 2.90
N ASP A 645 -21.16 -11.68 1.87
CA ASP A 645 -22.62 -11.72 1.90
C ASP A 645 -23.30 -10.39 2.29
N ILE A 646 -22.60 -9.24 2.26
CA ILE A 646 -23.18 -7.94 2.66
C ILE A 646 -24.38 -7.50 1.80
N ASN A 647 -24.40 -7.94 0.55
CA ASN A 647 -25.43 -7.69 -0.45
C ASN A 647 -26.43 -8.84 -0.61
N ASP A 648 -26.32 -9.92 0.18
CA ASP A 648 -27.25 -11.05 0.08
C ASP A 648 -28.69 -10.62 0.37
N THR A 649 -29.59 -10.97 -0.56
CA THR A 649 -31.02 -10.64 -0.53
C THR A 649 -31.91 -11.83 -0.13
N LEU A 650 -31.33 -13.03 0.02
CA LEU A 650 -32.06 -14.21 0.48
C LEU A 650 -32.35 -14.14 1.99
N PRO A 651 -33.39 -14.83 2.48
CA PRO A 651 -33.73 -14.85 3.90
C PRO A 651 -32.55 -15.22 4.80
N GLY A 652 -32.27 -14.38 5.81
CA GLY A 652 -31.16 -14.58 6.73
C GLY A 652 -31.46 -15.61 7.82
N SER A 653 -30.40 -16.16 8.43
CA SER A 653 -30.53 -17.00 9.63
C SER A 653 -31.10 -16.20 10.81
N SER A 654 -31.57 -16.86 11.87
CA SER A 654 -31.97 -16.21 13.14
C SER A 654 -33.05 -15.11 13.03
N GLY A 655 -33.89 -15.16 12.00
CA GLY A 655 -35.00 -14.23 11.80
C GLY A 655 -34.65 -12.90 11.12
N TRP A 656 -33.41 -12.74 10.65
CA TRP A 656 -33.02 -11.59 9.82
C TRP A 656 -33.76 -11.60 8.47
N ALA A 657 -34.23 -10.43 8.00
CA ALA A 657 -35.02 -10.38 6.76
C ALA A 657 -34.19 -10.82 5.55
N THR A 658 -32.91 -10.47 5.56
CA THR A 658 -31.93 -10.94 4.56
C THR A 658 -30.61 -11.37 5.22
N GLY A 659 -29.85 -12.22 4.54
CA GLY A 659 -28.47 -12.54 4.92
C GLY A 659 -27.60 -11.29 4.99
N GLY A 660 -27.73 -10.36 4.03
CA GLY A 660 -26.98 -9.11 4.02
C GLY A 660 -27.31 -8.17 5.16
N GLU A 661 -28.58 -8.10 5.59
CA GLU A 661 -28.95 -7.31 6.78
C GLU A 661 -28.24 -7.81 8.04
N ARG A 662 -28.18 -9.13 8.24
CA ARG A 662 -27.43 -9.74 9.34
C ARG A 662 -25.96 -9.32 9.32
N VAL A 663 -25.34 -9.34 8.14
CA VAL A 663 -23.92 -8.96 7.96
C VAL A 663 -23.71 -7.49 8.30
N ARG A 664 -24.52 -6.59 7.74
CA ARG A 664 -24.41 -5.14 7.98
C ARG A 664 -24.60 -4.79 9.45
N VAL A 665 -25.60 -5.38 10.11
CA VAL A 665 -25.83 -5.12 11.54
C VAL A 665 -24.68 -5.65 12.39
N LYS A 666 -24.16 -6.86 12.14
CA LYS A 666 -23.02 -7.39 12.90
C LYS A 666 -21.77 -6.52 12.71
N ARG A 667 -21.47 -6.10 11.49
CA ARG A 667 -20.34 -5.19 11.17
C ARG A 667 -20.48 -3.84 11.90
N GLY A 668 -21.65 -3.20 11.81
CA GLY A 668 -21.91 -1.95 12.52
C GLY A 668 -21.79 -2.10 14.04
N ALA A 669 -22.31 -3.19 14.61
CA ALA A 669 -22.24 -3.42 16.05
C ALA A 669 -20.80 -3.67 16.53
N GLN A 670 -19.96 -4.33 15.73
CA GLN A 670 -18.53 -4.47 16.01
C GLN A 670 -17.82 -3.10 15.98
N ALA A 671 -18.15 -2.27 14.98
CA ALA A 671 -17.63 -0.91 14.87
C ALA A 671 -18.00 -0.06 16.10
N VAL A 672 -19.27 -0.07 16.51
CA VAL A 672 -19.74 0.63 17.71
C VAL A 672 -19.06 0.12 18.97
N TYR A 673 -18.88 -1.20 19.11
CA TYR A 673 -18.19 -1.78 20.27
C TYR A 673 -16.74 -1.30 20.38
N LEU A 674 -15.99 -1.35 19.28
CA LEU A 674 -14.61 -0.87 19.23
C LEU A 674 -14.53 0.64 19.47
N ALA A 675 -15.42 1.42 18.85
CA ALA A 675 -15.52 2.86 19.04
C ALA A 675 -15.78 3.23 20.50
N GLN A 676 -16.70 2.51 21.17
CA GLN A 676 -17.01 2.70 22.59
C GLN A 676 -15.81 2.39 23.47
N LEU A 677 -15.11 1.29 23.18
CA LEU A 677 -13.89 0.90 23.89
C LEU A 677 -12.82 1.99 23.82
N VAL A 678 -12.59 2.59 22.64
CA VAL A 678 -11.63 3.69 22.49
C VAL A 678 -12.12 4.95 23.20
N GLN A 679 -13.40 5.29 23.06
CA GLN A 679 -13.99 6.44 23.73
C GLN A 679 -13.83 6.36 25.25
N GLU A 680 -14.02 5.18 25.85
CA GLU A 680 -13.81 4.96 27.29
C GLU A 680 -12.34 5.17 27.70
N MET A 681 -11.38 4.76 26.86
CA MET A 681 -9.96 5.04 27.10
C MET A 681 -9.67 6.54 27.05
N GLN A 682 -10.16 7.24 26.02
CA GLN A 682 -10.00 8.69 25.89
C GLN A 682 -10.60 9.46 27.08
N GLN A 683 -11.76 9.02 27.58
CA GLN A 683 -12.41 9.62 28.75
C GLN A 683 -11.68 9.32 30.06
N ALA A 684 -11.16 8.10 30.22
CA ALA A 684 -10.44 7.70 31.42
C ALA A 684 -9.08 8.41 31.52
N ASN A 685 -8.41 8.64 30.40
CA ASN A 685 -7.15 9.37 30.33
C ASN A 685 -7.01 10.13 29.00
N PRO A 686 -7.33 11.44 28.96
CA PRO A 686 -7.18 12.26 27.75
C PRO A 686 -5.75 12.35 27.20
N ASP A 687 -4.73 12.09 28.03
CA ASP A 687 -3.32 12.11 27.62
C ASP A 687 -2.81 10.74 27.12
N GLU A 688 -3.65 9.69 27.11
CA GLU A 688 -3.30 8.35 26.61
C GLU A 688 -3.11 8.40 25.09
N LYS A 689 -1.95 7.93 24.61
CA LYS A 689 -1.66 7.84 23.18
C LYS A 689 -2.15 6.49 22.67
N ILE A 690 -3.20 6.52 21.86
CA ILE A 690 -3.92 5.33 21.41
C ILE A 690 -3.71 5.15 19.92
N VAL A 691 -3.30 3.95 19.54
CA VAL A 691 -3.14 3.49 18.16
C VAL A 691 -4.02 2.27 17.95
N LEU A 692 -4.87 2.26 16.94
CA LEU A 692 -5.55 1.06 16.47
C LEU A 692 -4.90 0.62 15.17
N VAL A 693 -4.64 -0.68 15.04
CA VAL A 693 -4.12 -1.30 13.82
C VAL A 693 -4.85 -2.60 13.51
N GLY A 694 -4.68 -3.10 12.29
CA GLY A 694 -5.17 -4.41 11.87
C GLY A 694 -6.09 -4.33 10.66
N ASP A 695 -6.77 -5.44 10.40
CA ASP A 695 -7.72 -5.58 9.31
C ASP A 695 -9.13 -5.17 9.78
N PHE A 696 -9.56 -3.99 9.37
CA PHE A 696 -10.90 -3.49 9.71
C PHE A 696 -11.97 -4.02 8.76
N ASN A 697 -11.56 -4.69 7.67
CA ASN A 697 -12.44 -5.16 6.61
C ASN A 697 -13.40 -4.03 6.16
N ALA A 698 -12.92 -2.80 6.05
CA ALA A 698 -13.73 -1.64 5.73
C ALA A 698 -12.88 -0.62 4.98
N PHE A 699 -13.50 0.12 4.07
CA PHE A 699 -12.84 1.17 3.30
C PHE A 699 -12.68 2.44 4.15
N GLU A 700 -11.76 3.32 3.76
CA GLU A 700 -11.50 4.60 4.43
C GLU A 700 -12.68 5.59 4.37
N PHE A 701 -13.68 5.30 3.53
CA PHE A 701 -14.89 6.07 3.27
C PHE A 701 -16.18 5.25 3.52
N ASN A 702 -17.33 5.94 3.48
CA ASN A 702 -18.65 5.31 3.55
C ASN A 702 -18.93 4.41 2.33
N ASP A 703 -19.14 3.11 2.58
CA ASP A 703 -19.47 2.10 1.56
C ASP A 703 -20.96 2.06 1.17
N GLY A 704 -21.80 2.89 1.81
CA GLY A 704 -23.25 2.96 1.61
C GLY A 704 -24.03 1.81 2.25
N TYR A 705 -23.36 0.75 2.70
CA TYR A 705 -23.95 -0.36 3.41
C TYR A 705 -24.04 -0.08 4.91
N VAL A 706 -22.89 0.15 5.52
CA VAL A 706 -22.69 0.49 6.93
C VAL A 706 -21.32 1.14 7.07
N ASP A 707 -21.29 2.38 7.55
CA ASP A 707 -20.06 3.18 7.61
C ASP A 707 -19.17 2.79 8.81
N VAL A 708 -18.55 1.60 8.74
CA VAL A 708 -17.72 1.02 9.80
C VAL A 708 -16.60 1.98 10.22
N MET A 709 -15.85 2.52 9.25
CA MET A 709 -14.73 3.41 9.54
C MET A 709 -15.19 4.76 10.05
N GLY A 710 -16.26 5.36 9.51
CA GLY A 710 -16.84 6.59 10.06
C GLY A 710 -17.33 6.40 11.49
N ILE A 711 -17.96 5.26 11.82
CA ILE A 711 -18.37 4.92 13.20
C ILE A 711 -17.16 4.88 14.13
N ILE A 712 -16.08 4.20 13.77
CA ILE A 712 -14.90 4.05 14.63
C ILE A 712 -14.16 5.38 14.80
N LYS A 713 -14.09 6.20 13.75
CA LYS A 713 -13.39 7.49 13.77
C LYS A 713 -14.16 8.63 14.44
N GLY A 714 -15.47 8.48 14.68
CA GLY A 714 -16.30 9.57 15.21
C GLY A 714 -16.93 10.47 14.13
N GLU A 715 -16.97 9.99 12.89
CA GLU A 715 -17.43 10.72 11.69
C GLU A 715 -18.49 9.92 10.91
N ALA A 716 -19.35 9.19 11.64
CA ALA A 716 -20.35 8.30 11.02
C ALA A 716 -21.25 9.05 10.03
N ALA A 717 -21.47 8.44 8.87
CA ALA A 717 -22.40 8.90 7.86
C ALA A 717 -23.81 9.17 8.42
N THR A 718 -24.52 10.10 7.81
CA THR A 718 -25.92 10.37 8.15
C THR A 718 -26.81 9.17 7.81
N GLU A 719 -27.95 9.05 8.49
CA GLU A 719 -28.82 7.88 8.36
C GLU A 719 -29.30 7.64 6.93
N ASP A 720 -29.54 8.67 6.14
CA ASP A 720 -29.95 8.54 4.73
C ASP A 720 -28.82 7.98 3.84
N GLN A 721 -27.56 8.11 4.24
CA GLN A 721 -26.39 7.73 3.41
C GLN A 721 -25.96 6.27 3.57
N VAL A 722 -26.63 5.48 4.41
CA VAL A 722 -26.32 4.05 4.63
C VAL A 722 -27.57 3.19 4.77
N LEU A 723 -27.52 1.93 4.31
CA LEU A 723 -28.61 0.98 4.52
C LEU A 723 -28.83 0.65 6.00
N THR A 724 -27.74 0.41 6.72
CA THR A 724 -27.76 0.13 8.16
C THR A 724 -27.00 1.23 8.89
N TRP A 725 -27.74 2.10 9.55
CA TRP A 725 -27.18 3.22 10.31
C TRP A 725 -26.93 2.85 11.77
N MET A 726 -25.79 3.29 12.30
CA MET A 726 -25.49 3.25 13.73
C MET A 726 -24.75 4.53 14.12
N ALA A 727 -25.06 5.07 15.30
CA ALA A 727 -24.37 6.24 15.83
C ALA A 727 -22.95 5.88 16.29
N SER A 728 -21.99 6.77 16.04
CA SER A 728 -20.69 6.67 16.70
C SER A 728 -20.79 7.11 18.17
N PRO A 729 -20.21 6.35 19.12
CA PRO A 729 -20.04 6.79 20.49
C PRO A 729 -18.84 7.74 20.70
N VAL A 730 -17.95 7.87 19.70
CA VAL A 730 -16.73 8.66 19.81
C VAL A 730 -17.05 10.15 19.73
N THR A 731 -16.63 10.91 20.75
CA THR A 731 -16.86 12.37 20.81
C THR A 731 -15.62 13.19 20.45
N THR A 732 -14.44 12.59 20.59
CA THR A 732 -13.16 13.15 20.14
C THR A 732 -12.68 12.30 18.98
N PRO A 733 -12.79 12.79 17.73
CA PRO A 733 -12.51 11.98 16.54
C PRO A 733 -11.10 11.42 16.50
N LEU A 734 -10.96 10.27 15.86
CA LEU A 734 -9.67 9.65 15.54
C LEU A 734 -9.22 10.09 14.15
N VAL A 735 -7.91 10.19 13.97
CA VAL A 735 -7.30 10.45 12.66
C VAL A 735 -7.01 9.13 11.96
N ASP A 736 -7.43 9.05 10.70
CA ASP A 736 -7.11 7.96 9.80
C ASP A 736 -5.71 8.11 9.22
N GLY A 737 -4.85 7.14 9.50
CA GLY A 737 -3.47 7.10 9.04
C GLY A 737 -3.30 7.06 7.52
N SER A 738 -4.31 6.56 6.78
CA SER A 738 -4.30 6.63 5.31
C SER A 738 -4.21 8.08 4.80
N GLN A 739 -4.74 9.05 5.55
CA GLN A 739 -4.67 10.47 5.21
C GLN A 739 -3.27 11.06 5.40
N LEU A 740 -2.39 10.38 6.14
CA LEU A 740 -0.98 10.76 6.33
C LEU A 740 -0.09 10.28 5.16
N ILE A 741 -0.62 9.42 4.28
CA ILE A 741 0.06 9.00 3.06
C ILE A 741 -0.16 10.11 2.01
N ALA A 742 0.93 10.79 1.65
CA ALA A 742 0.89 11.98 0.82
C ALA A 742 0.38 11.71 -0.61
N ASP A 743 0.71 10.56 -1.19
CA ASP A 743 0.25 10.13 -2.50
C ASP A 743 -1.02 9.27 -2.37
N PRO A 744 -2.19 9.74 -2.86
CA PRO A 744 -3.42 8.94 -2.85
C PRO A 744 -3.30 7.62 -3.60
N ALA A 745 -2.44 7.53 -4.63
CA ALA A 745 -2.20 6.28 -5.35
C ALA A 745 -1.49 5.22 -4.50
N GLN A 746 -0.99 5.58 -3.32
CA GLN A 746 -0.40 4.69 -2.33
C GLN A 746 -1.35 4.36 -1.16
N ARG A 747 -2.63 4.75 -1.24
CA ARG A 747 -3.62 4.46 -0.19
C ARG A 747 -4.38 3.18 -0.51
N TYR A 748 -3.72 2.04 -0.34
CA TYR A 748 -4.31 0.72 -0.49
C TYR A 748 -3.49 -0.30 0.30
N SER A 749 -4.12 -1.40 0.68
CA SER A 749 -3.46 -2.57 1.28
C SER A 749 -3.88 -3.87 0.62
N TYR A 750 -4.88 -3.83 -0.26
CA TYR A 750 -5.56 -4.99 -0.80
C TYR A 750 -5.93 -4.76 -2.28
N SER A 751 -6.06 -5.84 -3.05
CA SER A 751 -6.51 -5.81 -4.44
C SER A 751 -7.59 -6.87 -4.65
N PHE A 752 -8.78 -6.44 -5.08
CA PHE A 752 -9.95 -7.32 -5.25
C PHE A 752 -10.67 -6.99 -6.55
N GLU A 753 -10.91 -8.02 -7.37
CA GLU A 753 -11.63 -7.91 -8.66
C GLU A 753 -11.09 -6.80 -9.57
N GLY A 754 -9.78 -6.56 -9.58
CA GLY A 754 -9.19 -5.50 -10.42
C GLY A 754 -9.09 -4.12 -9.77
N ASN A 755 -9.58 -3.96 -8.54
CA ASN A 755 -9.62 -2.68 -7.82
C ASN A 755 -8.60 -2.65 -6.68
N ALA A 756 -7.81 -1.59 -6.60
CA ALA A 756 -7.00 -1.31 -5.41
C ALA A 756 -7.88 -0.76 -4.27
N GLN A 757 -7.71 -1.27 -3.05
CA GLN A 757 -8.57 -0.97 -1.90
C GLN A 757 -7.78 -0.94 -0.59
N THR A 758 -8.23 -0.16 0.40
CA THR A 758 -7.67 -0.17 1.76
C THR A 758 -8.57 -0.94 2.71
N LEU A 759 -8.04 -1.96 3.38
CA LEU A 759 -8.73 -2.71 4.45
C LEU A 759 -7.93 -2.73 5.75
N ASP A 760 -6.62 -2.56 5.67
CA ASP A 760 -5.72 -2.48 6.82
C ASP A 760 -5.45 -1.02 7.16
N HIS A 761 -5.85 -0.62 8.36
CA HIS A 761 -5.82 0.79 8.75
C HIS A 761 -4.93 1.00 9.98
N VAL A 762 -4.45 2.23 10.10
CA VAL A 762 -3.89 2.78 11.33
C VAL A 762 -4.80 3.93 11.77
N LEU A 763 -5.41 3.84 12.94
CA LEU A 763 -6.14 4.98 13.54
C LEU A 763 -5.39 5.48 14.76
N VAL A 764 -5.31 6.80 14.93
CA VAL A 764 -4.64 7.43 16.07
C VAL A 764 -5.53 8.48 16.72
N ASN A 765 -5.43 8.64 18.03
CA ASN A 765 -6.20 9.68 18.72
C ASN A 765 -5.48 11.04 18.72
N GLU A 766 -6.24 12.10 19.05
CA GLU A 766 -5.75 13.49 19.11
C GLU A 766 -4.50 13.64 20.00
N ALA A 767 -4.45 12.96 21.14
CA ALA A 767 -3.33 13.06 22.08
C ALA A 767 -1.99 12.62 21.46
N LEU A 768 -2.00 11.65 20.55
CA LEU A 768 -0.81 11.21 19.83
C LEU A 768 -0.43 12.19 18.71
N VAL A 769 -1.42 12.66 17.95
CA VAL A 769 -1.21 13.63 16.84
C VAL A 769 -0.60 14.93 17.33
N MET A 770 -0.99 15.40 18.52
CA MET A 770 -0.51 16.65 19.10
C MET A 770 0.88 16.54 19.74
N ASP A 771 1.36 15.33 20.03
CA ASP A 771 2.58 15.08 20.81
C ASP A 771 3.77 14.60 19.95
N ALA A 772 3.50 14.00 18.79
CA ALA A 772 4.52 13.39 17.94
C ALA A 772 4.28 13.62 16.44
N GLY A 773 5.35 13.57 15.64
CA GLY A 773 5.23 13.53 14.19
C GLY A 773 4.89 12.13 13.70
N LEU A 774 3.92 11.99 12.80
CA LEU A 774 3.40 10.69 12.36
C LEU A 774 3.66 10.45 10.87
N ARG A 775 4.04 9.22 10.52
CA ARG A 775 4.16 8.74 9.13
C ARG A 775 3.60 7.33 9.03
N VAL A 776 2.81 7.05 8.00
CA VAL A 776 2.28 5.72 7.71
C VAL A 776 2.83 5.28 6.36
N ASP A 777 3.36 4.06 6.32
CA ASP A 777 3.94 3.42 5.13
C ASP A 777 3.35 2.01 4.99
N HIS A 778 3.15 1.52 3.76
CA HIS A 778 2.87 0.10 3.49
C HIS A 778 4.10 -0.56 2.88
N ALA A 779 4.41 -1.79 3.27
CA ALA A 779 5.39 -2.58 2.54
C ALA A 779 4.70 -3.23 1.34
N ARG A 780 5.09 -2.86 0.12
CA ARG A 780 4.49 -3.34 -1.14
C ARG A 780 5.04 -4.69 -1.50
N ILE A 781 4.41 -5.76 -1.04
CA ILE A 781 4.88 -7.13 -1.27
C ILE A 781 3.74 -8.12 -1.57
N ASN A 782 2.48 -7.75 -1.42
CA ASN A 782 1.37 -8.69 -1.44
C ASN A 782 0.26 -8.31 -2.43
N ALA A 783 -0.32 -7.12 -2.32
CA ALA A 783 -1.52 -6.75 -3.08
C ALA A 783 -1.28 -6.69 -4.61
N ASP A 784 -0.05 -6.38 -5.01
CA ASP A 784 0.37 -6.16 -6.40
C ASP A 784 1.07 -7.35 -7.05
N PHE A 785 1.21 -8.46 -6.33
CA PHE A 785 1.96 -9.64 -6.78
C PHE A 785 1.04 -10.85 -6.96
N GLY A 786 1.26 -11.60 -8.02
CA GLY A 786 0.41 -12.72 -8.42
C GLY A 786 0.49 -13.90 -7.44
N VAL A 787 -0.55 -14.73 -7.44
CA VAL A 787 -0.65 -15.93 -6.58
C VAL A 787 0.51 -16.91 -6.81
N ASP A 788 1.12 -16.87 -8.00
CA ASP A 788 2.26 -17.70 -8.38
C ASP A 788 3.48 -17.51 -7.46
N ASN A 789 3.59 -16.35 -6.80
CA ASN A 789 4.65 -16.07 -5.85
C ASN A 789 4.45 -16.72 -4.47
N PHE A 790 3.22 -17.18 -4.15
CA PHE A 790 2.87 -17.71 -2.82
C PHE A 790 3.73 -18.93 -2.43
N GLY A 791 3.92 -19.87 -3.36
CA GLY A 791 4.66 -21.12 -3.10
C GLY A 791 6.19 -20.98 -3.05
N ASP A 792 6.75 -19.82 -3.41
CA ASP A 792 8.21 -19.59 -3.41
C ASP A 792 8.68 -19.02 -2.05
N ALA A 793 9.33 -19.87 -1.25
CA ALA A 793 9.82 -19.48 0.07
C ALA A 793 11.02 -18.52 0.05
N THR A 794 11.64 -18.27 -1.10
CA THR A 794 12.79 -17.36 -1.23
C THR A 794 12.38 -15.89 -1.41
N LEU A 795 11.09 -15.64 -1.64
CA LEU A 795 10.51 -14.32 -1.87
C LEU A 795 9.58 -13.94 -0.72
N ALA A 796 9.61 -12.67 -0.30
CA ALA A 796 8.61 -12.12 0.64
C ALA A 796 7.23 -11.93 -0.03
N LEU A 797 7.23 -11.95 -1.36
CA LEU A 797 6.08 -11.67 -2.20
C LEU A 797 4.93 -12.64 -1.93
N ARG A 798 3.70 -12.11 -1.90
CA ARG A 798 2.48 -12.90 -1.70
C ARG A 798 2.60 -13.84 -0.49
N SER A 799 3.19 -13.35 0.59
CA SER A 799 3.15 -14.00 1.91
C SER A 799 1.76 -13.89 2.54
N SER A 800 1.00 -12.91 2.08
CA SER A 800 -0.41 -12.65 2.35
C SER A 800 -1.05 -12.07 1.08
N ASP A 801 -2.36 -11.86 1.10
CA ASP A 801 -3.09 -11.04 0.15
C ASP A 801 -3.18 -9.56 0.57
N HIS A 802 -2.73 -9.22 1.78
CA HIS A 802 -2.67 -7.86 2.32
C HIS A 802 -1.23 -7.32 2.43
N ASP A 803 -0.98 -6.10 2.00
CA ASP A 803 0.27 -5.38 2.27
C ASP A 803 0.34 -4.97 3.76
N PRO A 804 1.41 -5.31 4.50
CA PRO A 804 1.55 -4.87 5.89
C PRO A 804 1.72 -3.36 5.98
N VAL A 805 1.19 -2.78 7.05
CA VAL A 805 1.24 -1.33 7.32
C VAL A 805 2.15 -1.04 8.52
N ARG A 806 2.83 0.12 8.50
CA ARG A 806 3.63 0.60 9.63
C ARG A 806 3.41 2.08 9.91
N LEU A 807 3.06 2.39 11.15
CA LEU A 807 3.12 3.72 11.75
C LEU A 807 4.51 3.97 12.33
N SER A 808 5.11 5.10 11.95
CA SER A 808 6.32 5.66 12.59
C SER A 808 5.92 6.90 13.39
N ILE A 809 6.25 6.90 14.68
CA ILE A 809 5.94 7.96 15.64
C ILE A 809 7.25 8.63 16.01
N ARG A 810 7.51 9.81 15.45
CA ARG A 810 8.68 10.63 15.77
C ARG A 810 8.46 11.36 17.08
N VAL A 811 9.12 10.90 18.14
CA VAL A 811 8.97 11.40 19.51
C VAL A 811 9.99 12.52 19.73
N PRO A 812 9.56 13.80 19.88
CA PRO A 812 10.50 14.92 19.97
C PRO A 812 11.47 14.82 21.16
N SER A 813 11.02 14.24 22.27
CA SER A 813 11.87 14.04 23.46
C SER A 813 12.97 12.98 23.27
N PHE A 814 12.89 12.15 22.23
CA PHE A 814 13.91 11.17 21.87
C PHE A 814 14.99 11.74 20.96
N ALA A 815 14.80 12.94 20.40
CA ALA A 815 15.78 13.57 19.54
C ALA A 815 17.12 13.76 20.28
N ARG A 816 18.21 13.35 19.62
CA ARG A 816 19.60 13.49 20.08
C ARG A 816 20.48 13.93 18.92
N ALA A 817 21.47 14.76 19.22
CA ALA A 817 22.56 15.11 18.32
C ALA A 817 23.89 15.09 19.09
N ASP A 818 25.00 15.21 18.39
CA ASP A 818 26.34 15.22 18.98
C ASP A 818 27.19 16.24 18.20
N LEU A 819 27.21 17.48 18.68
CA LEU A 819 27.83 18.62 17.99
C LEU A 819 29.22 18.93 18.54
N SER A 820 30.27 18.61 17.79
CA SER A 820 31.63 19.02 18.15
C SER A 820 32.09 20.25 17.37
N ALA A 821 32.94 21.06 17.99
CA ALA A 821 33.53 22.25 17.40
C ALA A 821 35.06 22.17 17.36
N THR A 822 35.66 22.69 16.28
CA THR A 822 37.11 22.87 16.16
C THR A 822 37.43 24.25 15.62
N VAL A 823 38.59 24.81 15.99
CA VAL A 823 39.09 26.07 15.42
C VAL A 823 40.61 26.09 15.38
N GLY A 824 41.15 26.67 14.30
CA GLY A 824 42.57 26.93 14.10
C GLY A 824 42.81 28.30 13.48
N ALA A 825 44.04 28.79 13.57
CA ALA A 825 44.50 30.02 12.92
C ALA A 825 45.61 29.67 11.92
N ASP A 826 45.68 30.41 10.81
CA ASP A 826 46.71 30.23 9.79
C ASP A 826 48.14 30.57 10.27
N ARG A 827 48.24 31.25 11.43
CA ARG A 827 49.49 31.64 12.08
C ARG A 827 49.32 31.75 13.59
N THR A 828 50.45 31.71 14.32
CA THR A 828 50.50 31.85 15.79
C THR A 828 50.94 33.23 16.26
N THR A 829 51.47 34.07 15.36
CA THR A 829 51.88 35.46 15.63
C THR A 829 51.44 36.39 14.50
N ALA A 830 51.12 37.64 14.82
CA ALA A 830 50.74 38.66 13.84
C ALA A 830 51.11 40.09 14.30
N ASN A 831 51.30 41.01 13.36
CA ASN A 831 51.48 42.44 13.62
C ASN A 831 50.14 43.19 13.53
N VAL A 832 50.02 44.34 14.21
CA VAL A 832 48.88 45.23 14.06
C VAL A 832 48.69 45.60 12.58
N GLY A 833 47.45 45.49 12.09
CA GLY A 833 47.08 45.74 10.69
C GLY A 833 47.21 44.52 9.75
N GLU A 834 47.85 43.42 10.19
CA GLU A 834 47.82 42.17 9.42
C GLU A 834 46.44 41.49 9.52
N THR A 835 46.07 40.74 8.48
CA THR A 835 44.88 39.89 8.50
C THR A 835 45.26 38.47 8.93
N VAL A 836 44.61 37.96 9.96
CA VAL A 836 44.69 36.55 10.40
C VAL A 836 43.46 35.83 9.87
N ARG A 837 43.67 34.66 9.26
CA ARG A 837 42.57 33.77 8.84
C ARG A 837 42.38 32.68 9.87
N TYR A 838 41.17 32.57 10.37
CA TYR A 838 40.75 31.49 11.26
C TYR A 838 39.86 30.51 10.51
N THR A 839 40.12 29.22 10.67
CA THR A 839 39.30 28.14 10.12
C THR A 839 38.63 27.43 11.29
N ALA A 840 37.30 27.35 11.28
CA ALA A 840 36.53 26.67 12.30
C ALA A 840 35.58 25.68 11.66
N ALA A 841 35.34 24.53 12.30
CA ALA A 841 34.37 23.56 11.82
C ALA A 841 33.44 23.11 12.95
N VAL A 842 32.20 22.84 12.58
CA VAL A 842 31.21 22.16 13.42
C VAL A 842 30.83 20.83 12.76
N ARG A 843 30.76 19.76 13.54
CA ARG A 843 30.38 18.43 13.10
C ARG A 843 29.19 17.92 13.89
N ASN A 844 28.27 17.20 13.24
CA ASN A 844 27.26 16.41 13.94
C ASN A 844 27.58 14.91 13.82
N ALA A 845 27.96 14.23 14.90
CA ALA A 845 28.23 12.79 14.90
C ALA A 845 26.97 11.92 15.01
N GLY A 846 25.81 12.51 15.36
CA GLY A 846 24.52 11.81 15.46
C GLY A 846 24.05 11.56 16.89
N PRO A 847 23.09 10.64 17.11
CA PRO A 847 22.45 9.77 16.13
C PRO A 847 21.39 10.48 15.26
N GLY A 848 20.90 11.65 15.66
CA GLY A 848 19.94 12.46 14.90
C GLY A 848 20.54 13.74 14.34
N ALA A 849 19.75 14.49 13.58
CA ALA A 849 20.12 15.81 13.08
C ALA A 849 20.06 16.86 14.20
N ALA A 850 20.94 17.86 14.16
CA ALA A 850 20.85 19.03 15.02
C ALA A 850 20.00 20.11 14.32
N SER A 851 18.77 20.32 14.78
CA SER A 851 17.77 21.13 14.06
C SER A 851 16.98 22.06 15.00
N PRO A 852 17.14 23.40 14.90
CA PRO A 852 18.20 24.09 14.16
C PRO A 852 19.57 23.92 14.82
N ALA A 853 20.64 24.09 14.04
CA ALA A 853 22.00 24.19 14.55
C ALA A 853 22.51 25.64 14.44
N ALA A 854 23.29 26.05 15.42
CA ALA A 854 23.91 27.36 15.50
C ALA A 854 25.43 27.22 15.77
N PHE A 855 26.21 28.14 15.22
CA PHE A 855 27.65 28.21 15.40
C PHE A 855 28.09 29.67 15.58
N ALA A 856 28.69 29.97 16.73
CA ALA A 856 29.06 31.32 17.13
C ALA A 856 30.58 31.48 17.18
N PHE A 857 31.04 32.68 16.82
CA PHE A 857 32.42 33.13 16.86
C PHE A 857 32.53 34.29 17.84
N VAL A 858 33.51 34.27 18.75
CA VAL A 858 33.75 35.31 19.74
C VAL A 858 35.22 35.71 19.75
N PHE A 859 35.52 36.91 19.24
CA PHE A 859 36.85 37.50 19.31
C PHE A 859 37.05 38.25 20.63
N SER A 860 38.24 38.12 21.22
CA SER A 860 38.64 38.83 22.44
C SER A 860 39.11 40.28 22.18
N ALA A 861 38.61 40.91 21.11
CA ALA A 861 38.89 42.29 20.76
C ALA A 861 37.73 42.91 19.96
N GLU A 862 37.66 44.23 19.95
CA GLU A 862 36.77 45.00 19.06
C GLU A 862 37.40 45.08 17.67
N LEU A 863 36.77 44.43 16.70
CA LEU A 863 37.23 44.37 15.31
C LEU A 863 36.06 44.17 14.34
N SER A 864 36.31 44.27 13.04
CA SER A 864 35.31 44.01 12.00
C SER A 864 35.77 42.80 11.18
N PRO A 865 35.34 41.58 11.54
CA PRO A 865 35.75 40.39 10.85
C PRO A 865 34.92 40.22 9.58
N SER A 866 35.48 39.51 8.60
CA SER A 866 34.78 39.18 7.36
C SER A 866 34.77 37.67 7.13
N LEU A 867 33.60 37.11 6.81
CA LEU A 867 33.46 35.70 6.46
C LEU A 867 34.06 35.47 5.07
N ALA A 868 35.18 34.75 5.02
CA ALA A 868 35.83 34.34 3.79
C ALA A 868 35.19 33.09 3.17
N THR A 869 34.66 32.18 4.01
CA THR A 869 33.95 30.98 3.58
C THR A 869 32.69 30.80 4.43
N LEU A 870 31.54 30.68 3.75
CA LEU A 870 30.24 30.34 4.33
C LEU A 870 29.76 29.00 3.75
N PRO A 871 29.61 27.94 4.56
CA PRO A 871 29.04 26.68 4.10
C PRO A 871 27.65 26.85 3.50
N ALA A 872 27.33 26.03 2.49
CA ALA A 872 25.98 26.02 1.90
C ALA A 872 24.92 25.70 2.97
N GLY A 873 23.79 26.39 2.92
CA GLY A 873 22.68 26.22 3.88
C GLY A 873 22.83 27.00 5.19
N TRP A 874 24.00 27.60 5.46
CA TRP A 874 24.23 28.43 6.64
C TRP A 874 24.00 29.91 6.35
N SER A 875 23.47 30.64 7.33
CA SER A 875 23.29 32.09 7.31
C SER A 875 23.92 32.71 8.54
N CYS A 876 24.68 33.81 8.37
CA CYS A 876 25.33 34.49 9.48
C CYS A 876 24.83 35.92 9.66
N GLY A 877 24.63 36.33 10.91
CA GLY A 877 24.32 37.70 11.27
C GLY A 877 25.51 38.65 11.09
N ALA A 878 25.25 39.95 11.19
CA ALA A 878 26.30 40.97 11.23
C ALA A 878 27.16 40.83 12.50
N ALA A 879 28.41 41.29 12.43
CA ALA A 879 29.29 41.29 13.59
C ALA A 879 28.81 42.27 14.66
N GLU A 880 28.63 41.78 15.88
CA GLU A 880 28.22 42.57 17.05
C GLU A 880 29.45 42.91 17.89
N VAL A 881 29.77 44.19 18.01
CA VAL A 881 30.91 44.68 18.79
C VAL A 881 30.42 45.21 20.13
N THR A 882 30.87 44.62 21.24
CA THR A 882 30.45 45.03 22.60
C THR A 882 31.61 44.89 23.58
N ALA A 883 31.95 46.00 24.26
CA ALA A 883 32.81 46.04 25.46
C ALA A 883 34.08 45.18 25.37
N GLY A 884 34.91 45.40 24.35
CA GLY A 884 36.17 44.66 24.19
C GLY A 884 36.06 43.33 23.43
N THR A 885 34.88 42.95 22.94
CA THR A 885 34.66 41.68 22.21
C THR A 885 33.87 41.88 20.92
N THR A 886 34.04 40.98 19.96
CA THR A 886 33.26 40.93 18.72
C THR A 886 32.63 39.56 18.53
N ARG A 887 31.33 39.49 18.23
CA ARG A 887 30.59 38.24 18.05
C ARG A 887 30.00 38.12 16.64
N VAL A 888 30.03 36.92 16.07
CA VAL A 888 29.30 36.58 14.83
C VAL A 888 28.54 35.28 15.10
N ALA A 889 27.25 35.26 14.81
CA ALA A 889 26.42 34.07 14.97
C ALA A 889 25.93 33.58 13.61
N CYS A 890 26.09 32.28 13.36
CA CYS A 890 25.63 31.60 12.16
C CYS A 890 24.62 30.51 12.52
N THR A 891 23.62 30.28 11.67
CA THR A 891 22.59 29.27 11.87
C THR A 891 22.30 28.50 10.58
N THR A 892 21.82 27.27 10.74
CA THR A 892 21.24 26.43 9.67
C THR A 892 19.94 25.80 10.19
N PRO A 893 18.91 25.60 9.33
CA PRO A 893 17.71 24.88 9.73
C PRO A 893 17.97 23.46 10.26
N ALA A 894 19.02 22.80 9.76
CA ALA A 894 19.45 21.49 10.23
C ALA A 894 20.93 21.23 9.87
N LEU A 895 21.67 20.56 10.75
CA LEU A 895 22.93 19.89 10.43
C LEU A 895 22.72 18.37 10.51
N ALA A 896 22.74 17.71 9.35
CA ALA A 896 22.47 16.28 9.23
C ALA A 896 23.51 15.41 9.97
N VAL A 897 23.11 14.21 10.37
CA VAL A 897 24.01 13.23 10.99
C VAL A 897 25.20 12.93 10.09
N GLY A 898 26.39 12.84 10.68
CA GLY A 898 27.65 12.59 9.98
C GLY A 898 28.19 13.77 9.16
N SER A 899 27.51 14.93 9.15
CA SER A 899 27.91 16.08 8.34
C SER A 899 28.80 17.07 9.09
N ASP A 900 29.67 17.76 8.34
CA ASP A 900 30.56 18.81 8.80
C ASP A 900 30.28 20.13 8.07
N ALA A 901 30.44 21.27 8.75
CA ALA A 901 30.38 22.60 8.17
C ALA A 901 31.62 23.40 8.55
N THR A 902 32.40 23.84 7.55
CA THR A 902 33.67 24.55 7.76
C THR A 902 33.59 26.02 7.35
N PHE A 903 33.89 26.91 8.29
CA PHE A 903 33.90 28.35 8.14
C PHE A 903 35.33 28.88 8.06
N ALA A 904 35.53 29.94 7.29
CA ALA A 904 36.76 30.74 7.34
C ALA A 904 36.39 32.19 7.65
N ILE A 905 37.02 32.76 8.68
CA ILE A 905 36.79 34.14 9.11
C ILE A 905 38.11 34.89 9.18
N ASP A 906 38.16 36.02 8.48
CA ASP A 906 39.32 36.90 8.42
C ASP A 906 39.14 38.04 9.42
N ALA A 907 40.15 38.27 10.25
CA ALA A 907 40.17 39.38 11.19
C ALA A 907 41.44 40.20 11.01
N VAL A 908 41.29 41.51 10.81
CA VAL A 908 42.40 42.46 10.81
C VAL A 908 42.78 42.75 12.26
N VAL A 909 44.06 42.56 12.62
CA VAL A 909 44.55 42.74 13.98
C VAL A 909 44.43 44.22 14.39
N PRO A 910 43.60 44.56 15.40
CA PRO A 910 43.40 45.94 15.79
C PRO A 910 44.56 46.46 16.65
N ALA A 911 44.76 47.79 16.65
CA ALA A 911 45.81 48.41 17.46
C ALA A 911 45.60 48.19 18.98
N SER A 912 44.35 47.99 19.41
CA SER A 912 43.99 47.66 20.79
C SER A 912 44.53 46.30 21.27
N ALA A 913 44.88 45.39 20.35
CA ALA A 913 45.44 44.08 20.68
C ALA A 913 46.98 44.08 20.77
N ALA A 914 47.66 45.21 20.52
CA ALA A 914 49.12 45.30 20.51
C ALA A 914 49.76 44.85 21.84
N GLY A 915 50.69 43.89 21.79
CA GLY A 915 51.34 43.33 22.98
C GLY A 915 50.47 42.36 23.80
N ALA A 916 49.28 41.99 23.30
CA ALA A 916 48.36 41.03 23.91
C ALA A 916 48.14 39.81 22.99
N THR A 917 47.17 38.95 23.32
CA THR A 917 46.72 37.85 22.47
C THR A 917 45.36 38.16 21.85
N LEU A 918 45.20 37.93 20.55
CA LEU A 918 43.92 37.95 19.86
C LEU A 918 43.35 36.53 19.86
N GLY A 919 42.42 36.28 20.78
CA GLY A 919 41.69 35.01 20.89
C GLY A 919 40.45 34.98 20.02
N LEU A 920 40.16 33.80 19.45
CA LEU A 920 38.87 33.44 18.88
C LEU A 920 38.37 32.19 19.61
N GLY A 921 37.22 32.31 20.27
CA GLY A 921 36.42 31.19 20.74
C GLY A 921 35.31 30.87 19.74
N VAL A 922 35.00 29.58 19.59
CA VAL A 922 33.83 29.12 18.83
C VAL A 922 32.94 28.24 19.70
N SER A 923 31.64 28.25 19.40
CA SER A 923 30.65 27.47 20.13
C SER A 923 29.54 27.00 19.20
N ALA A 924 29.27 25.70 19.21
CA ALA A 924 28.14 25.06 18.55
C ALA A 924 26.98 24.88 19.53
N ASN A 925 25.75 25.00 19.03
CA ASN A 925 24.55 24.80 19.84
C ASN A 925 23.38 24.29 18.98
N SER A 926 22.43 23.61 19.61
CA SER A 926 21.19 23.11 19.02
C SER A 926 20.07 23.15 20.05
N THR A 927 18.81 23.16 19.60
CA THR A 927 17.68 22.88 20.50
C THR A 927 17.50 21.39 20.77
N VAL A 928 18.06 20.54 19.91
CA VAL A 928 18.13 19.09 20.11
C VAL A 928 19.17 18.80 21.19
N LEU A 929 18.82 17.91 22.12
CA LEU A 929 19.70 17.55 23.22
C LEU A 929 21.00 16.93 22.71
N ASP A 930 22.10 17.48 23.20
CA ASP A 930 23.47 17.01 22.97
C ASP A 930 24.07 16.50 24.29
N PRO A 931 24.18 15.18 24.48
CA PRO A 931 24.78 14.61 25.70
C PRO A 931 26.27 14.93 25.87
N ALA A 932 26.98 15.28 24.79
CA ALA A 932 28.42 15.47 24.73
C ALA A 932 28.85 16.95 24.73
N ASN A 933 28.02 17.84 25.30
CA ASN A 933 28.14 19.31 25.22
C ASN A 933 29.52 19.95 25.51
N GLY A 934 30.47 19.22 26.10
CA GLY A 934 31.81 19.67 26.40
C GLY A 934 32.72 19.82 25.19
N ASP A 935 32.43 19.15 24.06
CA ASP A 935 33.21 19.28 22.82
C ASP A 935 32.62 20.29 21.82
N ASN A 936 31.49 20.90 22.17
CA ASN A 936 30.81 21.94 21.39
C ASN A 936 31.54 23.28 21.39
N THR A 937 32.67 23.41 22.11
CA THR A 937 33.45 24.65 22.16
C THR A 937 34.92 24.40 21.88
N ALA A 938 35.54 25.34 21.17
CA ALA A 938 36.98 25.34 20.93
C ALA A 938 37.51 26.77 20.92
N ALA A 939 38.80 26.95 21.19
CA ALA A 939 39.42 28.27 21.15
C ALA A 939 40.85 28.21 20.62
N VAL A 940 41.26 29.28 19.95
CA VAL A 940 42.63 29.50 19.47
C VAL A 940 43.03 30.94 19.75
N SER A 941 44.33 31.19 19.93
CA SER A 941 44.85 32.54 20.11
C SER A 941 46.09 32.80 19.26
N VAL A 942 46.24 34.05 18.84
CA VAL A 942 47.38 34.55 18.07
C VAL A 942 48.05 35.66 18.87
N ALA A 943 49.37 35.56 19.08
CA ALA A 943 50.12 36.58 19.79
C ALA A 943 50.35 37.81 18.90
N VAL A 944 50.11 39.02 19.44
CA VAL A 944 50.25 40.27 18.71
C VAL A 944 51.49 41.04 19.17
N ALA A 945 52.34 41.45 18.23
CA ALA A 945 53.55 42.21 18.53
C ALA A 945 53.26 43.55 19.26
N ALA A 946 54.11 43.92 20.22
CA ALA A 946 54.02 45.21 20.92
C ALA A 946 54.52 46.37 20.04
N LEU A 947 53.93 47.57 20.20
CA LEU A 947 54.41 48.78 19.52
C LEU A 947 55.73 49.27 20.14
N PRO A 948 56.71 49.76 19.35
CA PRO A 948 57.97 50.30 19.88
C PRO A 948 57.73 51.58 20.70
N GLN A 949 58.33 51.68 21.90
CA GLN A 949 58.31 52.93 22.69
C GLN A 949 59.51 53.83 22.36
N THR A 950 59.27 55.11 22.10
CA THR A 950 60.33 56.11 21.87
C THR A 950 61.00 56.55 23.19
N ARG A 951 62.32 56.75 23.20
CA ARG A 951 63.16 57.15 24.36
C ARG A 951 64.19 58.20 23.95
N ALA A 952 64.44 59.21 24.79
CA ALA A 952 65.49 60.22 24.54
C ALA A 952 66.20 60.63 25.84
N ASP A 953 67.51 60.39 25.92
CA ASP A 953 68.37 60.76 27.07
C ASP A 953 68.81 62.23 26.96
N LEU A 954 68.17 63.12 27.72
CA LEU A 954 68.53 64.52 27.81
C LEU A 954 69.60 64.74 28.89
N SER A 955 70.31 65.85 28.80
CA SER A 955 71.21 66.31 29.86
C SER A 955 71.50 67.79 29.69
N VAL A 956 71.86 68.46 30.78
CA VAL A 956 72.26 69.86 30.79
C VAL A 956 73.54 70.05 31.59
N GLN A 957 74.39 70.98 31.16
CA GLN A 957 75.60 71.33 31.88
C GLN A 957 75.81 72.85 31.84
N LEU A 958 76.46 73.41 32.85
CA LEU A 958 76.87 74.81 32.93
C LEU A 958 78.40 74.92 32.69
N LEU A 959 78.80 75.63 31.63
CA LEU A 959 80.20 75.82 31.21
C LEU A 959 80.61 77.30 31.20
N GLY A 960 81.70 77.65 31.91
CA GLY A 960 82.16 79.04 32.15
C GLY A 960 81.91 79.46 33.61
N ALA A 961 82.55 80.45 34.25
CA ALA A 961 83.57 81.39 33.86
C ALA A 961 84.90 81.09 34.59
N ALA A 962 86.00 80.84 33.87
CA ALA A 962 87.33 80.78 34.49
C ALA A 962 87.88 82.20 34.70
N LEU A 963 88.51 82.43 35.86
CA LEU A 963 89.09 83.68 36.41
C LEU A 963 88.15 84.48 37.34
N PRO A 964 88.68 85.16 38.38
CA PRO A 964 87.85 85.80 39.42
C PRO A 964 86.90 86.84 38.82
N LEU A 965 85.60 86.63 39.05
CA LEU A 965 84.54 87.53 38.64
C LEU A 965 84.67 88.86 39.41
N ARG A 966 85.13 89.90 38.71
CA ARG A 966 85.27 91.25 39.26
C ARG A 966 83.94 91.98 39.17
N ARG A 967 83.60 92.73 40.22
CA ARG A 967 82.41 93.58 40.26
C ARG A 967 82.29 94.45 39.00
N GLY A 968 81.12 94.43 38.36
CA GLY A 968 80.82 95.22 37.15
C GLY A 968 81.24 94.59 35.82
N THR A 969 81.88 93.41 35.81
CA THR A 969 82.18 92.66 34.57
C THR A 969 80.99 91.80 34.13
N ILE A 970 80.95 91.42 32.85
CA ILE A 970 79.95 90.48 32.32
C ILE A 970 80.52 89.05 32.45
N ALA A 971 79.82 88.19 33.18
CA ALA A 971 80.03 86.74 33.19
C ALA A 971 79.10 86.11 32.16
N THR A 972 79.59 85.16 31.36
CA THR A 972 78.76 84.40 30.42
C THR A 972 78.98 82.92 30.64
N LEU A 973 77.87 82.20 30.82
CA LEU A 973 77.80 80.75 30.95
C LEU A 973 77.22 80.17 29.67
N LEU A 974 77.93 79.22 29.09
CA LEU A 974 77.39 78.36 28.06
C LEU A 974 76.63 77.22 28.73
N VAL A 975 75.40 76.97 28.29
CA VAL A 975 74.53 75.94 28.82
C VAL A 975 74.24 74.93 27.71
N PRO A 976 75.16 73.98 27.42
CA PRO A 976 74.88 72.88 26.50
C PRO A 976 73.78 71.99 27.04
N VAL A 977 72.75 71.80 26.22
CA VAL A 977 71.70 70.80 26.39
C VAL A 977 71.96 69.72 25.37
N ARG A 978 72.01 68.45 25.78
CA ARG A 978 72.33 67.31 24.92
C ARG A 978 71.19 66.31 24.91
N ASN A 979 70.80 65.84 23.72
CA ASN A 979 70.00 64.63 23.53
C ASN A 979 70.92 63.51 22.99
N ALA A 980 71.14 62.43 23.76
CA ALA A 980 71.95 61.28 23.36
C ALA A 980 71.19 60.27 22.48
N GLY A 981 69.86 60.39 22.39
CA GLY A 981 68.96 59.47 21.72
C GLY A 981 68.44 58.33 22.60
N PRO A 982 67.82 57.28 22.02
CA PRO A 982 67.81 56.99 20.61
C PRO A 982 66.94 57.88 19.71
N ASP A 983 65.93 58.52 20.27
CA ASP A 983 64.93 59.30 19.53
C ASP A 983 65.09 60.80 19.74
N ALA A 984 64.31 61.59 19.01
CA ALA A 984 64.20 63.02 19.28
C ALA A 984 63.42 63.25 20.59
N ALA A 985 63.83 64.24 21.38
CA ALA A 985 63.12 64.63 22.59
C ALA A 985 62.04 65.66 22.25
N GLU A 986 60.78 65.37 22.56
CA GLU A 986 59.64 66.23 22.24
C GLU A 986 59.38 67.24 23.36
N GLN A 987 58.98 68.46 22.98
CA GLN A 987 58.66 69.56 23.92
C GLN A 987 59.76 69.85 24.95
N VAL A 988 61.02 69.96 24.51
CA VAL A 988 62.14 70.23 25.41
C VAL A 988 62.04 71.62 26.04
N THR A 989 62.13 71.67 27.38
CA THR A 989 62.19 72.92 28.15
C THR A 989 63.47 72.98 28.98
N VAL A 990 64.02 74.18 29.17
CA VAL A 990 65.23 74.45 29.96
C VAL A 990 64.95 75.62 30.88
N ARG A 991 65.15 75.45 32.18
CA ARG A 991 65.01 76.53 33.16
C ARG A 991 66.39 76.90 33.68
N LEU A 992 66.72 78.18 33.57
CA LEU A 992 67.97 78.77 34.04
C LEU A 992 67.68 79.72 35.20
N THR A 993 68.36 79.56 36.32
CA THR A 993 68.22 80.45 37.48
C THR A 993 69.58 80.95 37.95
N SER A 994 69.58 82.12 38.57
CA SER A 994 70.75 82.67 39.26
C SER A 994 70.34 83.49 40.46
N ASN A 995 71.26 83.79 41.38
CA ASN A 995 70.98 84.59 42.59
C ASN A 995 71.24 86.10 42.43
N VAL A 996 71.14 86.66 41.22
CA VAL A 996 71.28 88.11 40.96
C VAL A 996 69.95 88.76 40.58
N ASP A 997 69.83 90.10 40.65
CA ASP A 997 68.66 90.78 40.06
C ASP A 997 68.58 90.52 38.54
N ALA A 998 67.37 90.35 38.02
CA ALA A 998 67.11 90.11 36.60
C ALA A 998 67.61 91.24 35.70
N ARG A 999 67.62 92.49 36.19
CA ARG A 999 68.21 93.64 35.46
C ARG A 999 69.69 93.47 35.11
N TYR A 1000 70.38 92.55 35.79
CA TYR A 1000 71.77 92.23 35.52
C TYR A 1000 71.94 90.96 34.71
N ALA A 1001 70.89 90.23 34.33
CA ALA A 1001 71.00 88.96 33.62
C ALA A 1001 70.27 88.98 32.27
N ALA A 1002 70.79 88.23 31.31
CA ALA A 1002 70.25 88.07 29.97
C ALA A 1002 70.49 86.66 29.45
N VAL A 1003 69.55 86.13 28.66
CA VAL A 1003 69.72 84.82 27.99
C VAL A 1003 69.73 85.03 26.48
N ALA A 1004 70.68 84.38 25.83
CA ALA A 1004 70.68 84.19 24.39
C ALA A 1004 70.46 82.71 24.06
N ALA A 1005 69.51 82.44 23.18
CA ALA A 1005 69.15 81.10 22.77
C ALA A 1005 69.61 80.84 21.32
N PRO A 1006 70.02 79.60 20.96
CA PRO A 1006 70.31 79.24 19.58
C PRO A 1006 69.02 79.17 18.75
N SER A 1007 69.17 79.10 17.42
CA SER A 1007 68.02 78.98 16.50
C SER A 1007 67.11 77.81 16.86
N GLY A 1008 65.80 78.06 16.93
CA GLY A 1008 64.80 77.06 17.30
C GLY A 1008 64.42 77.05 18.78
N TRP A 1009 65.02 77.91 19.61
CA TRP A 1009 64.63 78.11 21.00
C TRP A 1009 63.96 79.48 21.20
N SER A 1010 62.98 79.52 22.09
CA SER A 1010 62.32 80.73 22.56
C SER A 1010 62.45 80.80 24.08
N CYS A 1011 63.14 81.81 24.58
CA CYS A 1011 63.30 82.05 26.02
C CYS A 1011 62.42 83.21 26.48
N THR A 1012 61.89 83.11 27.70
CA THR A 1012 61.27 84.24 28.37
C THR A 1012 62.29 85.34 28.63
N ARG A 1013 61.82 86.58 28.79
CA ARG A 1013 62.66 87.65 29.33
C ARG A 1013 63.10 87.21 30.73
N VAL A 1014 64.34 87.52 31.11
CA VAL A 1014 64.81 87.23 32.47
C VAL A 1014 63.96 88.02 33.47
N GLU A 1015 63.37 87.33 34.42
CA GLU A 1015 62.45 87.89 35.42
C GLU A 1015 63.05 87.76 36.83
N ASP A 1016 62.72 88.73 37.70
CA ASP A 1016 63.14 88.71 39.09
C ASP A 1016 62.41 87.61 39.85
N THR A 1017 63.15 86.81 40.61
CA THR A 1017 62.60 85.85 41.58
C THR A 1017 62.89 86.33 43.00
N THR A 1018 62.24 85.69 43.99
CA THR A 1018 62.45 85.97 45.41
C THR A 1018 63.92 85.94 45.82
N ASP A 1019 64.71 85.03 45.22
CA ASP A 1019 66.11 84.80 45.56
C ASP A 1019 67.10 85.27 44.49
N GLY A 1020 66.63 85.82 43.36
CA GLY A 1020 67.47 85.94 42.18
C GLY A 1020 66.76 86.38 40.90
N ALA A 1021 67.10 85.67 39.82
CA ALA A 1021 66.57 85.83 38.48
C ALA A 1021 66.37 84.46 37.82
N ALA A 1022 65.38 84.35 36.94
CA ALA A 1022 65.11 83.13 36.19
C ALA A 1022 64.74 83.41 34.73
N ALA A 1023 65.00 82.44 33.86
CA ALA A 1023 64.55 82.41 32.48
C ALA A 1023 64.16 80.98 32.09
N ASP A 1024 63.04 80.85 31.39
CA ASP A 1024 62.53 79.59 30.89
C ASP A 1024 62.64 79.58 29.36
N CYS A 1025 63.29 78.56 28.84
CA CYS A 1025 63.55 78.38 27.42
C CYS A 1025 62.82 77.15 26.92
N THR A 1026 62.12 77.27 25.80
CA THR A 1026 61.40 76.17 25.16
C THR A 1026 61.90 76.00 23.74
N ARG A 1027 62.07 74.75 23.31
CA ARG A 1027 62.45 74.46 21.92
C ARG A 1027 61.22 74.28 21.05
N ARG A 1028 61.20 74.93 19.89
CA ARG A 1028 60.15 74.75 18.87
C ARG A 1028 60.42 73.45 18.10
N GLY A 1029 59.56 72.46 18.28
CA GLY A 1029 59.68 71.12 17.68
C GLY A 1029 60.68 70.21 18.41
N ALA A 1030 60.72 68.94 18.01
CA ALA A 1030 61.54 67.89 18.61
C ALA A 1030 63.04 68.22 18.57
N MET A 1031 63.74 68.06 19.69
CA MET A 1031 65.20 68.18 19.75
C MET A 1031 65.83 66.91 19.17
N PRO A 1032 66.48 66.96 17.98
CA PRO A 1032 67.19 65.80 17.44
C PRO A 1032 68.38 65.45 18.32
N ARG A 1033 68.95 64.25 18.11
CA ARG A 1033 70.22 63.87 18.76
C ARG A 1033 71.30 64.92 18.49
N GLY A 1034 72.06 65.27 19.52
CA GLY A 1034 73.09 66.29 19.45
C GLY A 1034 73.02 67.29 20.59
N VAL A 1035 73.84 68.34 20.50
CA VAL A 1035 73.99 69.38 21.54
C VAL A 1035 73.51 70.71 20.99
N GLN A 1036 72.72 71.44 21.77
CA GLN A 1036 72.34 72.83 21.49
C GLN A 1036 72.68 73.66 22.72
N THR A 1037 73.38 74.77 22.54
CA THR A 1037 73.96 75.53 23.64
C THR A 1037 73.27 76.88 23.80
N LEU A 1038 72.67 77.11 24.96
CA LEU A 1038 72.19 78.43 25.37
C LEU A 1038 73.33 79.23 26.00
N ALA A 1039 73.19 80.55 26.08
CA ALA A 1039 74.13 81.40 26.82
C ALA A 1039 73.39 82.20 27.88
N PHE A 1040 73.79 82.06 29.14
CA PHE A 1040 73.28 82.83 30.28
C PHE A 1040 74.33 83.84 30.70
N ALA A 1041 74.11 85.12 30.41
CA ALA A 1041 75.04 86.20 30.72
C ALA A 1041 74.51 87.05 31.87
N LEU A 1042 75.40 87.52 32.76
CA LEU A 1042 75.05 88.52 33.75
C LEU A 1042 76.15 89.54 34.01
N VAL A 1043 75.80 90.72 34.50
CA VAL A 1043 76.72 91.72 35.06
C VAL A 1043 76.93 91.40 36.54
N VAL A 1044 78.18 91.15 36.94
CA VAL A 1044 78.55 90.74 38.30
C VAL A 1044 78.19 91.86 39.30
N PRO A 1045 77.21 91.66 40.21
CA PRO A 1045 76.76 92.71 41.12
C PRO A 1045 77.75 92.93 42.26
N GLY A 1046 77.57 94.02 43.03
CA GLY A 1046 78.37 94.26 44.24
C GLY A 1046 78.12 93.27 45.37
N LYS A 1047 76.93 92.68 45.41
CA LYS A 1047 76.52 91.57 46.28
C LYS A 1047 75.34 90.85 45.60
N PRO A 1048 75.27 89.51 45.58
CA PRO A 1048 74.11 88.78 45.08
C PRO A 1048 72.90 89.00 46.01
N LYS A 1049 71.68 88.71 45.52
CA LYS A 1049 70.45 88.81 46.33
C LYS A 1049 70.50 87.88 47.54
N ARG A 1050 71.17 86.74 47.39
CA ARG A 1050 71.28 85.69 48.40
C ARG A 1050 72.70 85.12 48.44
N GLY A 1051 73.21 84.86 49.63
CA GLY A 1051 74.55 84.27 49.84
C GLY A 1051 75.71 85.26 49.68
N THR A 1052 76.93 84.72 49.64
CA THR A 1052 78.18 85.47 49.41
C THR A 1052 78.87 85.09 48.09
N GLU A 1053 78.29 84.15 47.34
CA GLU A 1053 78.80 83.61 46.07
C GLU A 1053 77.71 83.75 45.01
N LEU A 1054 78.07 83.82 43.72
CA LEU A 1054 77.12 83.72 42.61
C LEU A 1054 76.74 82.26 42.42
N GLU A 1055 75.45 81.99 42.31
CA GLU A 1055 74.90 80.65 42.09
C GLU A 1055 74.14 80.64 40.77
N PHE A 1056 74.29 79.56 40.01
CA PHE A 1056 73.58 79.28 38.77
C PHE A 1056 73.07 77.86 38.78
N ASP A 1057 71.81 77.67 38.39
CA ASP A 1057 71.22 76.36 38.20
C ASP A 1057 70.61 76.26 36.80
N ALA A 1058 70.76 75.11 36.18
CA ALA A 1058 70.12 74.78 34.91
C ALA A 1058 69.41 73.43 35.03
N THR A 1059 68.16 73.37 34.60
CA THR A 1059 67.40 72.12 34.44
C THR A 1059 66.86 71.95 33.04
N VAL A 1060 66.79 70.72 32.54
CA VAL A 1060 66.15 70.37 31.26
C VAL A 1060 65.07 69.31 31.46
N SER A 1061 63.99 69.36 30.67
CA SER A 1061 62.93 68.32 30.67
C SER A 1061 62.30 68.14 29.29
N SER A 1062 61.58 67.03 29.07
CA SER A 1062 60.83 66.74 27.84
C SER A 1062 59.63 65.81 28.09
N THR A 1063 58.72 65.68 27.11
CA THR A 1063 57.63 64.69 27.16
C THR A 1063 58.06 63.30 26.70
N THR A 1064 59.17 63.18 25.97
CA THR A 1064 59.79 61.89 25.67
C THR A 1064 60.43 61.33 26.94
N THR A 1065 60.19 60.05 27.25
CA THR A 1065 60.74 59.44 28.46
C THR A 1065 62.27 59.42 28.43
N ASP A 1066 62.87 60.06 29.43
CA ASP A 1066 64.31 60.09 29.65
C ASP A 1066 64.73 58.94 30.56
N PRO A 1067 65.59 58.01 30.08
CA PRO A 1067 66.06 56.88 30.88
C PRO A 1067 67.03 57.27 32.01
N ASN A 1068 67.57 58.49 32.03
CA ASN A 1068 68.56 58.93 33.02
C ASN A 1068 68.27 60.34 33.57
N PRO A 1069 67.16 60.57 34.28
CA PRO A 1069 66.77 61.91 34.73
C PRO A 1069 67.77 62.59 35.69
N ALA A 1070 68.79 61.88 36.19
CA ALA A 1070 69.80 62.43 37.10
C ALA A 1070 70.75 63.44 36.44
N ASN A 1071 70.92 63.39 35.11
CA ASN A 1071 71.80 64.31 34.35
C ASN A 1071 71.03 65.54 33.81
N ASN A 1072 69.76 65.70 34.17
CA ASN A 1072 68.89 66.79 33.72
C ASN A 1072 68.97 68.06 34.57
N HIS A 1073 69.94 68.13 35.49
CA HIS A 1073 70.19 69.28 36.36
C HIS A 1073 71.70 69.50 36.54
N ASP A 1074 72.16 70.74 36.45
CA ASP A 1074 73.52 71.14 36.81
C ASP A 1074 73.52 72.45 37.62
N ARG A 1075 74.49 72.60 38.54
CA ARG A 1075 74.63 73.76 39.42
C ARG A 1075 76.07 74.22 39.51
N LEU A 1076 76.27 75.53 39.35
CA LEU A 1076 77.57 76.18 39.45
C LEU A 1076 77.57 77.28 40.51
N VAL A 1077 78.59 77.33 41.35
CA VAL A 1077 78.76 78.36 42.40
C VAL A 1077 80.13 79.02 42.28
N GLN A 1078 80.19 80.36 42.38
CA GLN A 1078 81.42 81.13 42.14
C GLN A 1078 81.57 82.38 43.04
N ARG A 1079 82.74 82.54 43.66
CA ARG A 1079 83.06 83.70 44.53
C ARG A 1079 83.27 85.00 43.75
N ILE A 1080 82.73 86.10 44.28
CA ILE A 1080 83.02 87.48 43.84
C ILE A 1080 84.28 87.95 44.59
N ARG A 1081 85.25 88.55 43.89
CA ARG A 1081 86.44 89.19 44.50
C ARG A 1081 86.43 90.70 44.32
#